data_AF-A0A950IQM7-F1
#
_entry.id   AF-A0A950IQM7-F1
#
_cell.length_a   1.000
_cell.length_b   1.000
_cell.length_c   1.000
_cell.angle_alpha   90.00
_cell.angle_beta   90.00
_cell.angle_gamma   90.00
#
_symmetry.space_group_name_H-M   'P 1'
#
loop_
_entity.id
_entity.type
_entity.pdbx_description
1 polymer ?
#
loop_
_entity_poly.entity_id
_entity_poly.type
_entity_poly.pdbx_seq_one_letter_code
_entity_poly.pdbx_strand_id
1 'polypeptide(L)'
;MATWSACLLALSACGGGGGGSSARSSSGSTSTPPPNVVITGVAAIGAPMVDARIKLVDGSGAAVKLTDVNGNAIPYAVTNVADGSFTLYLTTGTPTLPLFIEAAGTDGTGTPVVLHSLLQSTTAPVVANITPLTDAVVAELLGANPLTIFQSAASNAKLLANLGNSSMVSAAAAQIIGIVGANLNNAKISSPSTLNLFQDATFTTNKLGVDATLEGLRIQIVKDVTGADQLQLSNRFVPIQSPEVTVNLATAETQLGKGSSGNLASAITSSTAKTTVATSTLSNISSLDTLTVAINNLIGQRAGASISQTTFAPLMSASPTQPSPPLTTGTGPYFYNGRNATQLEQLLSNYSANNYQLSSMQITGCIDDPIPSKGCINFAVSSVVTDTTGKLVDVFSDGVTFNKSTTPNWTISGNGRYTTLGVYPVAYAVFGLNGSLTNLPTVNPAVGVQVNIQSQDSNGAQIAGNSEVQIPSGQSVPFAYCSMSVLCIWPTPSILPTATGDLSDTLLQQPTLGWLGSVDAQQGAKYIITYQGWLGFTVQGPNTNSTANAYLPAAPPASPAQSVFPAIDGVTSGAPLTGTSIASGFTISWLNWANANPNMRVISVRTVIVSTGSPSVITDTPIPLGNVTSIRVNPATLPAGFTPTSYEVWIGAVDNLGRRFYTQMVGSS
;
A
#
# COMPACT_ATOMS: atom_id res chain seq x y z
N MET A 1 -47.78 29.18 12.18
CA MET A 1 -48.89 28.30 12.62
C MET A 1 -48.88 27.08 11.73
N ALA A 2 -48.76 25.88 12.34
CA ALA A 2 -49.02 24.53 11.83
C ALA A 2 -48.32 24.12 10.50
N THR A 3 -47.66 22.96 10.35
CA THR A 3 -47.60 21.74 11.17
C THR A 3 -46.42 20.90 10.65
N TRP A 4 -45.73 20.24 11.58
CA TRP A 4 -44.70 19.21 11.32
C TRP A 4 -45.37 17.85 11.04
N SER A 5 -44.78 17.04 10.16
CA SER A 5 -45.01 15.59 10.09
C SER A 5 -43.67 14.86 10.04
N ALA A 6 -43.35 14.16 11.11
CA ALA A 6 -42.26 13.20 11.22
C ALA A 6 -42.81 11.79 11.01
N CYS A 7 -42.16 11.00 10.15
CA CYS A 7 -42.42 9.56 10.02
C CYS A 7 -41.20 8.79 10.53
N LEU A 8 -41.32 8.26 11.76
CA LEU A 8 -40.51 7.15 12.25
C LEU A 8 -41.13 5.84 11.74
N LEU A 9 -40.32 4.95 11.17
CA LEU A 9 -40.69 3.55 10.91
C LEU A 9 -39.75 2.63 11.69
N ALA A 10 -40.32 1.96 12.68
CA ALA A 10 -39.71 0.90 13.46
C ALA A 10 -39.85 -0.44 12.71
N LEU A 11 -38.77 -1.21 12.61
CA LEU A 11 -38.82 -2.62 12.22
C LEU A 11 -39.10 -3.47 13.46
N SER A 12 -40.32 -3.96 13.59
CA SER A 12 -40.69 -5.05 14.50
C SER A 12 -40.76 -6.37 13.73
N ALA A 13 -39.99 -7.35 14.19
CA ALA A 13 -40.06 -8.74 13.77
C ALA A 13 -41.39 -9.39 14.21
N CYS A 14 -41.99 -10.21 13.33
CA CYS A 14 -43.07 -11.13 13.70
C CYS A 14 -43.10 -12.35 12.78
N GLY A 15 -43.04 -13.53 13.40
CA GLY A 15 -43.35 -14.86 12.86
C GLY A 15 -43.19 -15.84 14.02
N GLY A 16 -44.25 -16.13 14.79
CA GLY A 16 -45.18 -17.26 14.61
C GLY A 16 -44.63 -18.51 15.31
N GLY A 17 -45.28 -19.28 16.20
CA GLY A 17 -46.64 -19.34 16.74
C GLY A 17 -46.94 -20.79 17.20
N GLY A 18 -47.44 -20.97 18.43
CA GLY A 18 -48.10 -22.18 18.99
C GLY A 18 -47.18 -23.34 19.43
N GLY A 19 -47.37 -24.07 20.54
CA GLY A 19 -48.38 -24.14 21.59
C GLY A 19 -48.28 -25.52 22.25
N GLY A 20 -48.44 -25.63 23.59
CA GLY A 20 -48.65 -26.92 24.27
C GLY A 20 -47.94 -27.08 25.62
N SER A 21 -48.70 -26.93 26.71
CA SER A 21 -48.26 -27.17 28.08
C SER A 21 -48.13 -28.67 28.39
N SER A 22 -47.05 -29.07 29.06
CA SER A 22 -47.03 -30.20 30.00
C SER A 22 -45.82 -30.08 30.92
N ALA A 23 -46.09 -29.94 32.21
CA ALA A 23 -45.10 -29.95 33.27
C ALA A 23 -44.42 -31.31 33.37
N ARG A 24 -43.09 -31.33 33.35
CA ARG A 24 -42.25 -32.37 33.99
C ARG A 24 -40.89 -31.76 34.32
N SER A 25 -40.56 -31.84 35.60
CA SER A 25 -39.26 -31.52 36.17
C SER A 25 -38.16 -32.35 35.52
N SER A 26 -37.18 -31.68 34.90
CA SER A 26 -35.85 -32.25 34.66
C SER A 26 -34.82 -31.15 34.87
N SER A 27 -33.95 -31.37 35.84
CA SER A 27 -32.72 -30.62 36.09
C SER A 27 -31.79 -30.77 34.87
N GLY A 28 -31.95 -29.90 33.88
CA GLY A 28 -30.98 -29.70 32.81
C GLY A 28 -30.13 -28.49 33.19
N SER A 29 -28.87 -28.72 33.56
CA SER A 29 -27.88 -27.66 33.64
C SER A 29 -27.72 -27.06 32.23
N THR A 30 -28.28 -25.88 32.00
CA THR A 30 -27.80 -25.02 30.92
C THR A 30 -26.36 -24.66 31.27
N SER A 31 -25.40 -25.36 30.67
CA SER A 31 -24.01 -24.93 30.67
C SER A 31 -23.94 -23.62 29.89
N THR A 32 -23.95 -22.50 30.60
CA THR A 32 -23.50 -21.23 30.03
C THR A 32 -22.09 -21.48 29.48
N PRO A 33 -21.81 -21.24 28.19
CA PRO A 33 -20.44 -21.31 27.69
C PRO A 33 -19.56 -20.45 28.59
N PRO A 34 -18.38 -20.92 29.04
CA PRO A 34 -17.49 -20.09 29.85
C PRO A 34 -17.20 -18.78 29.11
N PRO A 35 -17.02 -17.65 29.82
CA PRO A 35 -16.86 -16.36 29.15
C PRO A 35 -15.61 -16.39 28.26
N ASN A 36 -15.82 -16.24 26.95
CA ASN A 36 -14.74 -16.03 26.00
C ASN A 36 -13.97 -14.75 26.42
N VAL A 37 -12.63 -14.80 26.38
CA VAL A 37 -11.85 -13.56 26.48
C VAL A 37 -12.10 -12.77 25.20
N VAL A 38 -12.62 -11.55 25.35
CA VAL A 38 -12.89 -10.63 24.24
C VAL A 38 -11.74 -9.65 24.14
N ILE A 39 -11.03 -9.66 23.01
CA ILE A 39 -9.99 -8.68 22.69
C ILE A 39 -10.58 -7.68 21.71
N THR A 40 -10.39 -6.41 21.98
CA THR A 40 -10.80 -5.30 21.09
C THR A 40 -9.58 -4.50 20.68
N GLY A 41 -9.67 -3.76 19.59
CA GLY A 41 -8.59 -2.89 19.16
C GLY A 41 -8.89 -2.24 17.83
N VAL A 42 -7.96 -1.41 17.37
CA VAL A 42 -8.01 -0.75 16.06
C VAL A 42 -6.71 -1.05 15.31
N ALA A 43 -6.83 -1.44 14.04
CA ALA A 43 -5.69 -1.55 13.12
C ALA A 43 -5.65 -0.35 12.17
N ALA A 44 -4.58 0.45 12.24
CA ALA A 44 -4.52 1.75 11.55
C ALA A 44 -3.10 2.20 11.20
N ILE A 45 -2.99 3.00 10.13
CA ILE A 45 -1.74 3.60 9.60
C ILE A 45 -1.87 5.13 9.38
N GLY A 46 -2.72 5.79 10.18
CA GLY A 46 -3.23 7.15 9.92
C GLY A 46 -4.58 7.15 9.19
N ALA A 47 -4.97 5.98 8.69
CA ALA A 47 -6.30 5.62 8.24
C ALA A 47 -6.57 4.16 8.64
N PRO A 48 -7.84 3.71 8.65
CA PRO A 48 -8.20 2.31 8.87
C PRO A 48 -7.43 1.36 7.93
N MET A 49 -6.88 0.28 8.46
CA MET A 49 -6.46 -0.84 7.61
C MET A 49 -7.71 -1.60 7.16
N VAL A 50 -7.96 -1.61 5.85
CA VAL A 50 -9.16 -2.20 5.27
C VAL A 50 -8.94 -3.68 4.92
N ASP A 51 -9.98 -4.49 5.13
CA ASP A 51 -9.97 -5.95 4.96
C ASP A 51 -8.79 -6.62 5.68
N ALA A 52 -8.40 -6.06 6.84
CA ALA A 52 -7.27 -6.58 7.58
C ALA A 52 -7.68 -7.83 8.36
N ARG A 53 -7.00 -8.94 8.06
CA ARG A 53 -7.19 -10.23 8.70
C ARG A 53 -6.33 -10.29 9.95
N ILE A 54 -6.98 -10.50 11.09
CA ILE A 54 -6.33 -10.54 12.39
C ILE A 54 -6.09 -12.00 12.79
N LYS A 55 -4.83 -12.34 13.06
CA LYS A 55 -4.37 -13.66 13.50
C LYS A 55 -3.53 -13.56 14.77
N LEU A 56 -3.48 -14.65 15.51
CA LEU A 56 -2.81 -14.71 16.80
C LEU A 56 -1.94 -15.95 16.92
N VAL A 57 -0.77 -15.76 17.51
CA VAL A 57 0.11 -16.83 17.97
C VAL A 57 0.37 -16.63 19.47
N ASP A 58 0.43 -17.71 20.23
CA ASP A 58 0.70 -17.68 21.66
C ASP A 58 2.21 -17.70 21.96
N GLY A 59 2.59 -17.54 23.22
CA GLY A 59 3.99 -17.50 23.66
C GLY A 59 4.77 -18.80 23.43
N SER A 60 4.09 -19.90 23.10
CA SER A 60 4.71 -21.17 22.68
C SER A 60 4.95 -21.25 21.17
N GLY A 61 4.51 -20.24 20.42
CA GLY A 61 4.56 -20.22 18.96
C GLY A 61 3.40 -20.99 18.29
N ALA A 62 2.36 -21.34 19.05
CA ALA A 62 1.19 -22.05 18.54
C ALA A 62 0.11 -21.06 18.06
N ALA A 63 -0.48 -21.33 16.89
CA ALA A 63 -1.61 -20.54 16.39
C ALA A 63 -2.80 -20.64 17.36
N VAL A 64 -3.37 -19.49 17.72
CA VAL A 64 -4.52 -19.40 18.63
C VAL A 64 -5.81 -19.57 17.83
N LYS A 65 -6.70 -20.46 18.29
CA LYS A 65 -8.02 -20.64 17.68
C LYS A 65 -8.94 -19.49 18.05
N LEU A 66 -9.58 -18.93 17.04
CA LEU A 66 -10.54 -17.84 17.20
C LEU A 66 -11.96 -18.33 16.99
N THR A 67 -12.90 -17.64 17.61
CA THR A 67 -14.34 -17.85 17.41
C THR A 67 -15.05 -16.55 17.02
N ASP A 68 -16.20 -16.68 16.37
CA ASP A 68 -17.14 -15.58 16.18
C ASP A 68 -17.97 -15.32 17.46
N VAL A 69 -18.86 -14.32 17.42
CA VAL A 69 -19.78 -13.98 18.52
C VAL A 69 -20.72 -15.13 18.92
N ASN A 70 -20.92 -16.11 18.03
CA ASN A 70 -21.76 -17.28 18.25
C ASN A 70 -20.96 -18.51 18.71
N GLY A 71 -19.63 -18.39 18.87
CA GLY A 71 -18.74 -19.48 19.27
C GLY A 71 -18.29 -20.40 18.13
N ASN A 72 -18.56 -20.06 16.86
CA ASN A 72 -18.08 -20.85 15.72
C ASN A 72 -16.61 -20.56 15.45
N ALA A 73 -15.81 -21.58 15.16
CA ALA A 73 -14.41 -21.40 14.83
C ALA A 73 -14.23 -20.58 13.54
N ILE A 74 -13.35 -19.58 13.59
CA ILE A 74 -13.00 -18.74 12.44
C ILE A 74 -11.47 -18.74 12.23
N PRO A 75 -10.99 -18.65 10.98
CA PRO A 75 -9.55 -18.65 10.69
C PRO A 75 -8.87 -17.31 11.02
N TYR A 76 -9.62 -16.22 11.06
CA TYR A 76 -9.18 -14.86 11.38
C TYR A 76 -10.40 -13.99 11.70
N ALA A 77 -10.19 -12.88 12.42
CA ALA A 77 -11.17 -11.79 12.45
C ALA A 77 -10.85 -10.76 11.35
N VAL A 78 -11.79 -9.86 11.06
CA VAL A 78 -11.64 -8.82 10.04
C VAL A 78 -11.90 -7.46 10.67
N THR A 79 -11.14 -6.45 10.25
CA THR A 79 -11.36 -5.07 10.66
C THR A 79 -12.60 -4.45 10.02
N ASN A 80 -13.23 -3.52 10.72
CA ASN A 80 -14.26 -2.67 10.18
C ASN A 80 -13.63 -1.69 9.18
N VAL A 81 -14.21 -1.58 7.99
CA VAL A 81 -13.70 -0.73 6.90
C VAL A 81 -13.77 0.77 7.21
N ALA A 82 -14.67 1.19 8.11
CA ALA A 82 -14.91 2.59 8.43
C ALA A 82 -13.90 3.16 9.43
N ASP A 83 -13.52 2.37 10.44
CA ASP A 83 -12.70 2.84 11.56
C ASP A 83 -11.52 1.93 11.92
N GLY A 84 -11.38 0.76 11.28
CA GLY A 84 -10.30 -0.19 11.54
C GLY A 84 -10.49 -1.00 12.82
N SER A 85 -11.63 -0.85 13.51
CA SER A 85 -11.92 -1.59 14.73
C SER A 85 -12.07 -3.09 14.46
N PHE A 86 -11.67 -3.91 15.42
CA PHE A 86 -11.88 -5.35 15.38
C PHE A 86 -12.24 -5.90 16.76
N THR A 87 -12.84 -7.08 16.76
CA THR A 87 -13.15 -7.83 17.99
C THR A 87 -12.79 -9.30 17.77
N LEU A 88 -12.09 -9.89 18.73
CA LEU A 88 -11.67 -11.29 18.74
C LEU A 88 -12.28 -11.99 19.94
N TYR A 89 -12.71 -13.24 19.74
CA TYR A 89 -13.17 -14.11 20.82
C TYR A 89 -12.24 -15.32 20.91
N LEU A 90 -11.55 -15.44 22.04
CA LEU A 90 -10.70 -16.59 22.34
C LEU A 90 -11.55 -17.75 22.86
N THR A 91 -11.29 -18.96 22.36
CA THR A 91 -11.90 -20.19 22.91
C THR A 91 -11.47 -20.44 24.35
N THR A 92 -12.29 -21.17 25.11
CA THR A 92 -12.02 -21.56 26.49
C THR A 92 -10.80 -22.50 26.56
N GLY A 93 -9.85 -22.17 27.42
CA GLY A 93 -8.48 -22.72 27.42
C GLY A 93 -7.52 -21.58 27.13
N THR A 94 -6.95 -20.98 28.18
CA THR A 94 -6.14 -19.77 28.05
C THR A 94 -4.91 -20.04 27.19
N PRO A 95 -4.73 -19.35 26.05
CA PRO A 95 -3.49 -19.44 25.29
C PRO A 95 -2.29 -19.03 26.15
N THR A 96 -1.11 -19.55 25.85
CA THR A 96 0.11 -19.19 26.57
C THR A 96 0.41 -17.73 26.31
N LEU A 97 0.47 -16.89 27.35
CA LEU A 97 0.87 -15.49 27.19
C LEU A 97 2.40 -15.38 27.00
N PRO A 98 2.90 -14.34 26.29
CA PRO A 98 2.16 -13.26 25.62
C PRO A 98 1.47 -13.74 24.33
N LEU A 99 0.46 -13.00 23.86
CA LEU A 99 -0.06 -13.18 22.49
C LEU A 99 0.68 -12.26 21.54
N PHE A 100 1.13 -12.81 20.42
CA PHE A 100 1.66 -12.10 19.29
C PHE A 100 0.55 -11.97 18.24
N ILE A 101 0.24 -10.73 17.83
CA ILE A 101 -0.93 -10.41 17.02
C ILE A 101 -0.46 -9.86 15.68
N GLU A 102 -1.00 -10.39 14.59
CA GLU A 102 -0.77 -9.94 13.21
C GLU A 102 -2.06 -9.32 12.65
N ALA A 103 -1.96 -8.17 11.98
CA ALA A 103 -2.98 -7.65 11.07
C ALA A 103 -2.41 -7.58 9.65
N ALA A 104 -2.98 -8.36 8.73
CA ALA A 104 -2.62 -8.34 7.31
C ALA A 104 -3.79 -7.79 6.48
N GLY A 105 -3.64 -6.58 5.94
CA GLY A 105 -4.67 -5.89 5.17
C GLY A 105 -4.09 -4.95 4.12
N THR A 106 -4.84 -3.92 3.75
CA THR A 106 -4.36 -2.87 2.83
C THR A 106 -4.40 -1.49 3.45
N ASP A 107 -3.45 -0.64 3.06
CA ASP A 107 -3.46 0.79 3.38
C ASP A 107 -4.41 1.59 2.45
N GLY A 108 -4.47 2.91 2.63
CA GLY A 108 -5.30 3.81 1.83
C GLY A 108 -4.91 3.87 0.35
N THR A 109 -3.72 3.40 -0.03
CA THR A 109 -3.28 3.25 -1.43
C THR A 109 -3.65 1.90 -2.05
N GLY A 110 -4.28 1.03 -1.26
CA GLY A 110 -4.51 -0.35 -1.61
C GLY A 110 -3.23 -1.19 -1.61
N THR A 111 -2.12 -0.72 -1.05
CA THR A 111 -0.88 -1.50 -0.92
C THR A 111 -1.04 -2.49 0.25
N PRO A 112 -0.63 -3.77 0.10
CA PRO A 112 -0.67 -4.72 1.20
C PRO A 112 0.25 -4.26 2.34
N VAL A 113 -0.25 -4.33 3.56
CA VAL A 113 0.50 -3.99 4.78
C VAL A 113 0.24 -5.06 5.83
N VAL A 114 1.31 -5.51 6.48
CA VAL A 114 1.25 -6.39 7.64
C VAL A 114 1.88 -5.67 8.81
N LEU A 115 1.13 -5.54 9.90
CA LEU A 115 1.57 -4.91 11.14
C LEU A 115 1.34 -5.85 12.30
N HIS A 116 2.13 -5.67 13.35
CA HIS A 116 2.05 -6.51 14.53
C HIS A 116 1.85 -5.71 15.81
N SER A 117 1.34 -6.43 16.80
CA SER A 117 1.13 -5.96 18.14
C SER A 117 1.31 -7.13 19.11
N LEU A 118 1.18 -6.85 20.41
CA LEU A 118 1.30 -7.86 21.45
C LEU A 118 0.27 -7.65 22.54
N LEU A 119 -0.03 -8.73 23.27
CA LEU A 119 -0.85 -8.70 24.46
C LEU A 119 -0.18 -9.51 25.58
N GLN A 120 0.12 -8.84 26.70
CA GLN A 120 0.80 -9.48 27.85
C GLN A 120 -0.17 -10.01 28.91
N SER A 121 -1.47 -9.68 28.81
CA SER A 121 -2.49 -10.03 29.80
C SER A 121 -3.86 -10.15 29.16
N THR A 122 -4.68 -11.08 29.63
CA THR A 122 -6.11 -11.23 29.26
C THR A 122 -7.07 -10.64 30.31
N THR A 123 -6.55 -9.88 31.28
CA THR A 123 -7.39 -9.20 32.27
C THR A 123 -8.13 -8.03 31.62
N ALA A 124 -9.45 -8.01 31.73
CA ALA A 124 -10.29 -7.00 31.12
C ALA A 124 -10.06 -5.58 31.70
N PRO A 125 -10.20 -4.51 30.90
CA PRO A 125 -10.48 -4.51 29.45
C PRO A 125 -9.26 -4.96 28.64
N VAL A 126 -9.47 -5.85 27.67
CA VAL A 126 -8.39 -6.39 26.84
C VAL A 126 -8.35 -5.65 25.51
N VAL A 127 -7.40 -4.71 25.40
CA VAL A 127 -7.20 -3.87 24.22
C VAL A 127 -5.87 -4.20 23.56
N ALA A 128 -5.85 -4.31 22.24
CA ALA A 128 -4.64 -4.48 21.45
C ALA A 128 -4.74 -3.66 20.15
N ASN A 129 -4.23 -2.44 20.16
CA ASN A 129 -4.12 -1.62 18.95
C ASN A 129 -2.97 -2.13 18.08
N ILE A 130 -3.14 -2.05 16.77
CA ILE A 130 -2.16 -2.52 15.78
C ILE A 130 -1.83 -1.34 14.87
N THR A 131 -0.63 -0.78 15.04
CA THR A 131 -0.19 0.42 14.32
C THR A 131 1.28 0.29 13.92
N PRO A 132 1.79 1.12 12.99
CA PRO A 132 3.22 1.14 12.69
C PRO A 132 4.11 1.39 13.93
N LEU A 133 3.59 2.08 14.96
CA LEU A 133 4.32 2.28 16.21
C LEU A 133 4.37 1.01 17.07
N THR A 134 3.29 0.21 17.12
CA THR A 134 3.33 -1.08 17.83
C THR A 134 4.21 -2.09 17.10
N ASP A 135 4.17 -2.11 15.76
CA ASP A 135 5.00 -2.97 14.93
C ASP A 135 6.50 -2.66 15.10
N ALA A 136 6.85 -1.36 15.16
CA ALA A 136 8.21 -0.91 15.47
C ALA A 136 8.71 -1.39 16.84
N VAL A 137 7.88 -1.28 17.89
CA VAL A 137 8.24 -1.78 19.22
C VAL A 137 8.42 -3.30 19.21
N VAL A 138 7.53 -4.03 18.53
CA VAL A 138 7.65 -5.49 18.40
C VAL A 138 8.92 -5.87 17.64
N ALA A 139 9.29 -5.13 16.59
CA ALA A 139 10.53 -5.35 15.86
C ALA A 139 11.78 -5.17 16.72
N GLU A 140 11.83 -4.15 17.59
CA GLU A 140 12.93 -3.95 18.54
C GLU A 140 13.02 -5.09 19.55
N LEU A 141 11.87 -5.58 20.05
CA LEU A 141 11.82 -6.69 21.02
C LEU A 141 12.27 -8.03 20.44
N LEU A 142 11.96 -8.27 19.16
CA LEU A 142 12.33 -9.49 18.44
C LEU A 142 13.71 -9.37 17.79
N GLY A 143 14.25 -8.16 17.64
CA GLY A 143 15.51 -7.92 16.95
C GLY A 143 15.51 -8.27 15.46
N ALA A 144 14.32 -8.42 14.87
CA ALA A 144 14.09 -8.89 13.52
C ALA A 144 12.75 -8.36 12.97
N ASN A 145 12.50 -8.56 11.68
CA ASN A 145 11.19 -8.28 11.09
C ASN A 145 10.09 -9.15 11.73
N PRO A 146 9.06 -8.57 12.39
CA PRO A 146 7.99 -9.32 13.03
C PRO A 146 7.27 -10.34 12.13
N LEU A 147 7.11 -10.04 10.84
CA LEU A 147 6.44 -10.93 9.89
C LEU A 147 7.17 -12.28 9.77
N THR A 148 8.50 -12.27 9.66
CA THR A 148 9.28 -13.50 9.48
C THR A 148 9.23 -14.36 10.75
N ILE A 149 9.22 -13.71 11.92
CA ILE A 149 9.07 -14.38 13.21
C ILE A 149 7.66 -14.96 13.36
N PHE A 150 6.62 -14.22 12.97
CA PHE A 150 5.23 -14.67 13.06
C PHE A 150 4.97 -15.90 12.18
N GLN A 151 5.44 -15.89 10.94
CA GLN A 151 5.31 -17.02 10.01
C GLN A 151 6.03 -18.29 10.49
N SER A 152 7.11 -18.13 11.26
CA SER A 152 7.92 -19.23 11.81
C SER A 152 7.86 -19.27 13.34
N ALA A 153 6.72 -18.91 13.94
CA ALA A 153 6.63 -18.63 15.37
C ALA A 153 6.99 -19.83 16.26
N ALA A 154 6.58 -21.05 15.89
CA ALA A 154 6.92 -22.27 16.62
C ALA A 154 8.45 -22.48 16.73
N SER A 155 9.20 -22.15 15.69
CA SER A 155 10.67 -22.22 15.69
C SER A 155 11.33 -21.08 16.47
N ASN A 156 10.58 -20.00 16.76
CA ASN A 156 11.05 -18.80 17.42
C ASN A 156 10.45 -18.60 18.83
N ALA A 157 9.86 -19.63 19.45
CA ALA A 157 9.18 -19.52 20.74
C ALA A 157 10.04 -18.88 21.85
N LYS A 158 11.36 -19.11 21.86
CA LYS A 158 12.28 -18.45 22.82
C LYS A 158 12.31 -16.94 22.65
N LEU A 159 12.27 -16.45 21.41
CA LEU A 159 12.28 -15.02 21.11
C LEU A 159 10.91 -14.39 21.44
N LEU A 160 9.81 -15.13 21.26
CA LEU A 160 8.48 -14.68 21.65
C LEU A 160 8.37 -14.37 23.15
N ALA A 161 9.20 -15.01 23.99
CA ALA A 161 9.25 -14.69 25.42
C ALA A 161 9.64 -13.22 25.70
N ASN A 162 10.40 -12.56 24.81
CA ASN A 162 10.73 -11.14 24.93
C ASN A 162 9.47 -10.25 24.90
N LEU A 163 8.44 -10.65 24.14
CA LEU A 163 7.15 -9.94 24.09
C LEU A 163 6.41 -9.98 25.44
N GLY A 164 6.73 -10.95 26.31
CA GLY A 164 6.16 -11.11 27.64
C GLY A 164 6.92 -10.35 28.73
N ASN A 165 8.09 -9.78 28.41
CA ASN A 165 8.91 -9.04 29.36
C ASN A 165 8.48 -7.56 29.43
N SER A 166 7.70 -7.20 30.45
CA SER A 166 7.16 -5.84 30.63
C SER A 166 8.23 -4.74 30.67
N SER A 167 9.42 -5.03 31.21
CA SER A 167 10.54 -4.07 31.26
C SER A 167 11.12 -3.81 29.88
N MET A 168 11.28 -4.86 29.06
CA MET A 168 11.72 -4.71 27.66
C MET A 168 10.67 -3.96 26.84
N VAL A 169 9.40 -4.34 26.94
CA VAL A 169 8.29 -3.68 26.23
C VAL A 169 8.25 -2.18 26.57
N SER A 170 8.36 -1.83 27.85
CA SER A 170 8.35 -0.44 28.29
C SER A 170 9.56 0.35 27.78
N ALA A 171 10.75 -0.26 27.76
CA ALA A 171 11.97 0.37 27.28
C ALA A 171 11.96 0.60 25.75
N ALA A 172 11.51 -0.40 24.97
CA ALA A 172 11.35 -0.28 23.53
C ALA A 172 10.28 0.77 23.16
N ALA A 173 9.10 0.72 23.81
CA ALA A 173 8.08 1.76 23.64
C ALA A 173 8.61 3.17 23.96
N ALA A 174 9.38 3.32 25.04
CA ALA A 174 9.99 4.60 25.39
C ALA A 174 11.02 5.08 24.36
N GLN A 175 11.80 4.18 23.75
CA GLN A 175 12.71 4.54 22.65
C GLN A 175 11.93 5.06 21.45
N ILE A 176 10.93 4.32 20.97
CA ILE A 176 10.10 4.72 19.83
C ILE A 176 9.42 6.06 20.09
N ILE A 177 8.78 6.23 21.26
CA ILE A 177 8.18 7.51 21.69
C ILE A 177 9.21 8.64 21.71
N GLY A 178 10.44 8.36 22.18
CA GLY A 178 11.55 9.32 22.20
C GLY A 178 12.00 9.76 20.81
N ILE A 179 12.04 8.82 19.85
CA ILE A 179 12.38 9.07 18.45
C ILE A 179 11.32 9.96 17.78
N VAL A 180 10.03 9.67 17.98
CA VAL A 180 8.91 10.36 17.32
C VAL A 180 8.31 11.51 18.14
N GLY A 181 8.94 11.87 19.26
CA GLY A 181 8.36 12.80 20.24
C GLY A 181 7.97 14.17 19.68
N ALA A 182 8.66 14.66 18.64
CA ALA A 182 8.29 15.90 17.95
C ALA A 182 6.93 15.81 17.25
N ASN A 183 6.62 14.66 16.64
CA ASN A 183 5.33 14.40 15.99
C ASN A 183 4.22 14.26 17.03
N LEU A 184 4.45 13.51 18.12
CA LEU A 184 3.50 13.35 19.23
C LEU A 184 3.12 14.71 19.86
N ASN A 185 4.12 15.56 20.14
CA ASN A 185 3.89 16.89 20.68
C ASN A 185 3.07 17.78 19.73
N ASN A 186 3.34 17.69 18.43
CA ASN A 186 2.61 18.49 17.44
C ASN A 186 1.16 18.01 17.28
N ALA A 187 0.94 16.70 17.36
CA ALA A 187 -0.37 16.05 17.43
C ALA A 187 -1.10 16.27 18.78
N LYS A 188 -0.60 17.16 19.64
CA LYS A 188 -1.21 17.60 20.90
C LYS A 188 -1.27 16.52 22.00
N ILE A 189 -0.38 15.54 21.96
CA ILE A 189 -0.18 14.62 23.08
C ILE A 189 0.67 15.35 24.13
N SER A 190 0.06 15.78 25.23
CA SER A 190 0.71 16.58 26.27
C SER A 190 1.69 15.81 27.16
N SER A 191 1.55 14.48 27.24
CA SER A 191 2.42 13.63 28.07
C SER A 191 2.82 12.34 27.35
N PRO A 192 3.68 12.44 26.31
CA PRO A 192 4.10 11.27 25.52
C PRO A 192 4.72 10.14 26.35
N SER A 193 5.40 10.46 27.45
CA SER A 193 6.00 9.46 28.34
C SER A 193 5.01 8.54 29.05
N THR A 194 3.72 8.90 29.06
CA THR A 194 2.64 8.09 29.66
C THR A 194 1.81 7.36 28.61
N LEU A 195 2.15 7.53 27.33
CA LEU A 195 1.40 6.96 26.22
C LEU A 195 1.57 5.43 26.20
N ASN A 196 0.46 4.71 26.25
CA ASN A 196 0.43 3.28 26.01
C ASN A 196 0.12 3.01 24.54
N LEU A 197 1.12 2.64 23.75
CA LEU A 197 0.95 2.38 22.32
C LEU A 197 0.07 1.15 22.02
N PHE A 198 -0.03 0.20 22.96
CA PHE A 198 -0.68 -1.09 22.74
C PHE A 198 -2.13 -1.12 23.26
N GLN A 199 -2.39 -0.58 24.44
CA GLN A 199 -3.64 -0.84 25.19
C GLN A 199 -4.47 0.42 25.46
N ASP A 200 -4.27 1.50 24.69
CA ASP A 200 -5.12 2.68 24.78
C ASP A 200 -6.52 2.40 24.20
N ALA A 201 -7.50 2.22 25.08
CA ALA A 201 -8.90 1.98 24.71
C ALA A 201 -9.58 3.18 24.02
N THR A 202 -8.96 4.36 24.04
CA THR A 202 -9.49 5.58 23.43
C THR A 202 -8.97 5.83 22.01
N PHE A 203 -8.01 5.00 21.56
CA PHE A 203 -7.45 5.12 20.22
C PHE A 203 -8.52 4.85 19.14
N THR A 204 -8.62 5.76 18.18
CA THR A 204 -9.53 5.69 17.04
C THR A 204 -8.86 6.32 15.82
N THR A 205 -9.34 5.99 14.62
CA THR A 205 -8.87 6.53 13.33
C THR A 205 -9.51 7.88 13.00
N ASN A 206 -9.26 8.87 13.86
CA ASN A 206 -9.91 10.18 13.82
C ASN A 206 -8.97 11.34 13.49
N LYS A 207 -7.73 11.05 13.07
CA LYS A 207 -6.67 12.03 12.77
C LYS A 207 -6.39 12.98 13.94
N LEU A 208 -6.52 12.49 15.17
CA LEU A 208 -6.11 13.16 16.39
C LEU A 208 -5.06 12.32 17.14
N GLY A 209 -4.28 12.95 18.01
CA GLY A 209 -3.34 12.26 18.89
C GLY A 209 -2.39 11.30 18.16
N VAL A 210 -2.46 10.01 18.49
CA VAL A 210 -1.60 9.00 17.89
C VAL A 210 -1.91 8.82 16.40
N ASP A 211 -3.17 8.85 15.99
CA ASP A 211 -3.55 8.66 14.59
C ASP A 211 -3.03 9.80 13.70
N ALA A 212 -3.11 11.04 14.19
CA ALA A 212 -2.44 12.18 13.54
C ALA A 212 -0.92 11.96 13.43
N THR A 213 -0.29 11.42 14.47
CA THR A 213 1.15 11.12 14.45
C THR A 213 1.49 10.09 13.38
N LEU A 214 0.65 9.07 13.18
CA LEU A 214 0.81 8.06 12.13
C LEU A 214 0.72 8.66 10.71
N GLU A 215 -0.11 9.68 10.49
CA GLU A 215 -0.18 10.40 9.22
C GLU A 215 1.14 11.09 8.85
N GLY A 216 1.83 11.63 9.86
CA GLY A 216 3.09 12.35 9.66
C GLY A 216 4.32 11.47 9.55
N LEU A 217 4.22 10.18 9.84
CA LEU A 217 5.37 9.29 9.93
C LEU A 217 5.39 8.27 8.80
N ARG A 218 6.59 7.96 8.31
CA ARG A 218 6.87 6.74 7.56
C ARG A 218 7.75 5.87 8.43
N ILE A 219 7.22 4.70 8.78
CA ILE A 219 7.89 3.69 9.61
C ILE A 219 7.99 2.43 8.76
N GLN A 220 9.20 1.92 8.57
CA GLN A 220 9.48 0.80 7.69
C GLN A 220 10.49 -0.13 8.35
N ILE A 221 10.32 -1.43 8.15
CA ILE A 221 11.30 -2.44 8.51
C ILE A 221 11.91 -2.97 7.22
N VAL A 222 13.21 -2.83 7.09
CA VAL A 222 13.96 -3.16 5.87
C VAL A 222 15.18 -4.01 6.21
N LYS A 223 15.82 -4.55 5.18
CA LYS A 223 17.16 -5.13 5.31
C LYS A 223 18.19 -4.12 4.85
N ASP A 224 19.29 -4.02 5.57
CA ASP A 224 20.46 -3.27 5.11
C ASP A 224 21.25 -4.05 4.05
N VAL A 225 22.34 -3.43 3.59
CA VAL A 225 23.24 -4.02 2.58
C VAL A 225 23.92 -5.30 3.04
N THR A 226 23.98 -5.57 4.35
CA THR A 226 24.51 -6.81 4.94
C THR A 226 23.43 -7.88 5.15
N GLY A 227 22.16 -7.53 4.92
CA GLY A 227 21.00 -8.38 5.13
C GLY A 227 20.42 -8.31 6.55
N ALA A 228 20.96 -7.47 7.43
CA ALA A 228 20.47 -7.30 8.79
C ALA A 228 19.18 -6.46 8.80
N ASP A 229 18.23 -6.82 9.67
CA ASP A 229 16.98 -6.10 9.79
C ASP A 229 17.18 -4.76 10.52
N GLN A 230 16.61 -3.70 9.95
CA GLN A 230 16.66 -2.34 10.47
C GLN A 230 15.28 -1.70 10.44
N LEU A 231 14.97 -0.93 11.48
CA LEU A 231 13.81 -0.06 11.55
C LEU A 231 14.22 1.33 11.06
N GLN A 232 13.42 1.89 10.15
CA GLN A 232 13.62 3.21 9.57
C GLN A 232 12.41 4.10 9.86
N LEU A 233 12.67 5.30 10.37
CA LEU A 233 11.65 6.30 10.65
C LEU A 233 11.99 7.61 9.94
N SER A 234 10.97 8.23 9.36
CA SER A 234 11.09 9.52 8.66
C SER A 234 9.77 10.29 8.67
N ASN A 235 9.86 11.59 8.44
CA ASN A 235 8.71 12.46 8.22
C ASN A 235 8.11 12.24 6.82
N ARG A 236 6.80 11.98 6.74
CA ARG A 236 6.06 11.74 5.48
C ARG A 236 5.78 13.04 4.71
N PHE A 237 5.83 14.19 5.38
CA PHE A 237 5.53 15.51 4.81
C PHE A 237 6.72 16.20 4.15
N VAL A 238 7.87 15.53 4.10
CA VAL A 238 9.04 15.95 3.33
C VAL A 238 9.23 14.95 2.16
N PRO A 239 9.97 15.30 1.09
CA PRO A 239 10.24 14.35 0.02
C PRO A 239 10.83 13.06 0.55
N ILE A 240 10.63 11.97 -0.18
CA ILE A 240 11.31 10.70 0.11
C ILE A 240 12.81 10.97 0.05
N GLN A 241 13.45 10.99 1.21
CA GLN A 241 14.88 11.07 1.39
C GLN A 241 15.37 9.77 2.01
N SER A 242 16.68 9.66 2.22
CA SER A 242 17.23 8.67 3.14
C SER A 242 16.53 8.76 4.51
N PRO A 243 16.37 7.64 5.23
CA PRO A 243 15.69 7.62 6.53
C PRO A 243 16.34 8.62 7.50
N GLU A 244 15.51 9.30 8.29
CA GLU A 244 16.00 10.27 9.29
C GLU A 244 16.62 9.55 10.49
N VAL A 245 15.95 8.49 10.93
CA VAL A 245 16.39 7.63 12.03
C VAL A 245 16.42 6.18 11.56
N THR A 246 17.54 5.51 11.82
CA THR A 246 17.73 4.10 11.53
C THR A 246 18.16 3.37 12.80
N VAL A 247 17.42 2.34 13.17
CA VAL A 247 17.70 1.49 14.35
C VAL A 247 18.08 0.09 13.87
N ASN A 248 19.23 -0.41 14.28
CA ASN A 248 19.63 -1.79 14.07
C ASN A 248 18.88 -2.69 15.06
N LEU A 249 18.00 -3.56 14.54
CA LEU A 249 17.06 -4.30 15.38
C LEU A 249 17.75 -5.33 16.26
N ALA A 250 18.72 -6.08 15.73
CA ALA A 250 19.48 -7.07 16.51
C ALA A 250 20.24 -6.41 17.68
N THR A 251 20.82 -5.23 17.44
CA THR A 251 21.48 -4.45 18.50
C THR A 251 20.46 -3.97 19.53
N ALA A 252 19.28 -3.50 19.11
CA ALA A 252 18.22 -3.07 20.02
C ALA A 252 17.79 -4.21 20.96
N GLU A 253 17.49 -5.38 20.41
CA GLU A 253 17.12 -6.58 21.19
C GLU A 253 18.18 -6.93 22.23
N THR A 254 19.46 -6.96 21.81
CA THR A 254 20.57 -7.29 22.70
C THR A 254 20.72 -6.26 23.83
N GLN A 255 20.47 -4.98 23.57
CA GLN A 255 20.53 -3.94 24.62
C GLN A 255 19.30 -4.01 25.53
N LEU A 256 18.11 -4.30 25.01
CA LEU A 256 16.90 -4.53 25.81
C LEU A 256 17.08 -5.72 26.77
N GLY A 257 17.70 -6.80 26.31
CA GLY A 257 18.00 -7.99 27.13
C GLY A 257 18.94 -7.73 28.31
N LYS A 258 19.71 -6.63 28.28
CA LYS A 258 20.58 -6.20 29.40
C LYS A 258 19.83 -5.44 30.51
N GLY A 259 18.53 -5.20 30.34
CA GLY A 259 17.71 -4.47 31.30
C GLY A 259 18.28 -3.08 31.61
N SER A 260 18.37 -2.72 32.89
CA SER A 260 18.87 -1.41 33.33
C SER A 260 20.33 -1.11 32.96
N SER A 261 21.10 -2.11 32.53
CA SER A 261 22.49 -1.93 32.07
C SER A 261 22.62 -1.76 30.56
N GLY A 262 21.52 -1.91 29.81
CA GLY A 262 21.50 -1.75 28.36
C GLY A 262 21.59 -0.28 27.94
N ASN A 263 22.32 -0.01 26.86
CA ASN A 263 22.35 1.31 26.23
C ASN A 263 21.62 1.25 24.88
N LEU A 264 20.31 1.44 24.91
CA LEU A 264 19.45 1.28 23.75
C LEU A 264 19.73 2.33 22.65
N ALA A 265 20.25 3.50 23.00
CA ALA A 265 20.67 4.51 22.03
C ALA A 265 21.81 4.03 21.10
N SER A 266 22.60 3.04 21.53
CA SER A 266 23.65 2.44 20.67
C SER A 266 23.11 1.66 19.48
N ALA A 267 21.81 1.31 19.48
CA ALA A 267 21.16 0.69 18.33
C ALA A 267 20.82 1.71 17.23
N ILE A 268 20.80 3.01 17.53
CA ILE A 268 20.58 4.06 16.54
C ILE A 268 21.86 4.25 15.73
N THR A 269 21.78 3.97 14.43
CA THR A 269 22.92 4.00 13.50
C THR A 269 22.96 5.24 12.62
N SER A 270 21.85 5.99 12.55
CA SER A 270 21.77 7.28 11.91
C SER A 270 22.46 8.38 12.73
N SER A 271 22.88 9.46 12.07
CA SER A 271 23.43 10.64 12.75
C SER A 271 22.40 11.41 13.58
N THR A 272 21.12 11.29 13.21
CA THR A 272 19.99 11.90 13.94
C THR A 272 19.27 10.82 14.73
N ALA A 273 18.85 11.15 15.96
CA ALA A 273 18.13 10.24 16.86
C ALA A 273 16.63 10.53 16.96
N LYS A 274 16.12 11.52 16.22
CA LYS A 274 14.73 11.96 16.25
C LYS A 274 14.25 12.33 14.86
N THR A 275 12.99 12.04 14.57
CA THR A 275 12.35 12.45 13.31
C THR A 275 12.02 13.93 13.31
N THR A 276 11.98 14.55 12.13
CA THR A 276 11.43 15.91 11.97
C THR A 276 9.90 15.89 11.95
N VAL A 277 9.27 17.07 11.90
CA VAL A 277 7.81 17.23 11.85
C VAL A 277 7.42 18.44 11.00
N ALA A 278 6.39 18.33 10.17
CA ALA A 278 5.78 19.47 9.47
C ALA A 278 4.66 20.08 10.32
N THR A 279 5.05 21.00 11.23
CA THR A 279 4.18 21.56 12.27
C THR A 279 2.90 22.23 11.73
N SER A 280 2.93 22.82 10.54
CA SER A 280 1.77 23.50 9.95
C SER A 280 0.72 22.56 9.37
N THR A 281 1.11 21.36 8.94
CA THR A 281 0.21 20.40 8.30
C THR A 281 -0.42 19.50 9.35
N LEU A 282 0.42 18.92 10.20
CA LEU A 282 -0.01 17.99 11.24
C LEU A 282 -0.99 18.62 12.24
N SER A 283 -0.90 19.94 12.48
CA SER A 283 -1.85 20.67 13.32
C SER A 283 -3.25 20.84 12.72
N ASN A 284 -3.41 20.68 11.40
CA ASN A 284 -4.68 20.86 10.69
C ASN A 284 -5.24 19.54 10.10
N ILE A 285 -4.53 18.43 10.28
CA ILE A 285 -4.84 17.15 9.63
C ILE A 285 -6.19 16.57 10.06
N SER A 286 -6.63 16.87 11.29
CA SER A 286 -7.93 16.40 11.81
C SER A 286 -9.13 16.89 10.99
N SER A 287 -9.00 18.02 10.31
CA SER A 287 -10.06 18.55 9.44
C SER A 287 -10.07 17.92 8.05
N LEU A 288 -9.09 17.08 7.68
CA LEU A 288 -9.04 16.43 6.38
C LEU A 288 -10.24 15.51 6.15
N ASP A 289 -10.72 14.81 7.18
CA ASP A 289 -11.90 13.95 7.07
C ASP A 289 -13.18 14.73 6.73
N THR A 290 -13.22 16.04 6.98
CA THR A 290 -14.34 16.88 6.53
C THR A 290 -14.42 16.92 5.00
N LEU A 291 -13.28 16.87 4.30
CA LEU A 291 -13.24 16.77 2.84
C LEU A 291 -13.74 15.39 2.38
N THR A 292 -13.31 14.31 3.04
CA THR A 292 -13.81 12.95 2.76
C THR A 292 -15.33 12.87 2.92
N VAL A 293 -15.87 13.41 4.02
CA VAL A 293 -17.31 13.48 4.27
C VAL A 293 -18.01 14.30 3.19
N ALA A 294 -17.44 15.44 2.78
CA ALA A 294 -18.02 16.25 1.71
C ALA A 294 -18.08 15.49 0.37
N ILE A 295 -17.03 14.74 0.02
CA ILE A 295 -16.99 13.91 -1.20
C ILE A 295 -18.01 12.76 -1.10
N ASN A 296 -18.07 12.04 0.01
CA ASN A 296 -19.05 10.97 0.22
C ASN A 296 -20.49 11.50 0.18
N ASN A 297 -20.73 12.72 0.69
CA ASN A 297 -22.03 13.37 0.56
C ASN A 297 -22.36 13.68 -0.92
N LEU A 298 -21.40 14.11 -1.73
CA LEU A 298 -21.61 14.29 -3.18
C LEU A 298 -21.95 12.97 -3.87
N ILE A 299 -21.22 11.90 -3.53
CA ILE A 299 -21.42 10.56 -4.08
C ILE A 299 -22.81 10.02 -3.68
N GLY A 300 -23.21 10.19 -2.41
CA GLY A 300 -24.48 9.71 -1.87
C GLY A 300 -25.70 10.55 -2.25
N GLN A 301 -25.53 11.80 -2.69
CA GLN A 301 -26.64 12.69 -3.06
C GLN A 301 -27.42 12.25 -4.29
N ARG A 302 -26.95 11.28 -5.10
CA ARG A 302 -27.54 10.96 -6.41
C ARG A 302 -27.42 9.49 -6.80
N ALA A 303 -28.36 8.66 -6.37
CA ALA A 303 -28.56 7.33 -6.97
C ALA A 303 -28.93 7.47 -8.47
N GLY A 304 -27.92 7.51 -9.35
CA GLY A 304 -28.06 7.40 -10.80
C GLY A 304 -27.95 8.68 -11.65
N ALA A 305 -27.49 9.82 -11.13
CA ALA A 305 -27.32 11.05 -11.92
C ALA A 305 -25.88 11.60 -11.84
N SER A 306 -25.37 12.13 -12.95
CA SER A 306 -24.05 12.77 -13.02
C SER A 306 -23.92 13.89 -11.97
N ILE A 307 -22.77 13.93 -11.30
CA ILE A 307 -22.37 15.08 -10.46
C ILE A 307 -22.12 16.24 -11.42
N SER A 308 -22.67 17.42 -11.15
CA SER A 308 -22.43 18.61 -11.98
C SER A 308 -21.27 19.43 -11.44
N GLN A 309 -20.48 20.01 -12.35
CA GLN A 309 -19.36 20.91 -12.05
C GLN A 309 -19.66 21.98 -11.00
N THR A 310 -20.87 22.56 -10.97
CA THR A 310 -21.26 23.59 -9.98
C THR A 310 -21.31 23.08 -8.54
N THR A 311 -21.60 21.79 -8.36
CA THR A 311 -21.67 21.14 -7.05
C THR A 311 -20.29 20.66 -6.59
N PHE A 312 -19.42 20.32 -7.55
CA PHE A 312 -18.06 19.86 -7.31
C PHE A 312 -17.06 21.01 -7.09
N ALA A 313 -17.21 22.13 -7.82
CA ALA A 313 -16.30 23.27 -7.80
C ALA A 313 -15.93 23.80 -6.39
N PRO A 314 -16.83 23.84 -5.39
CA PRO A 314 -16.47 24.28 -4.03
C PRO A 314 -15.44 23.41 -3.31
N LEU A 315 -15.21 22.16 -3.76
CA LEU A 315 -14.20 21.26 -3.18
C LEU A 315 -12.81 21.45 -3.81
N MET A 316 -12.68 22.27 -4.85
CA MET A 316 -11.46 22.48 -5.61
C MET A 316 -10.73 23.76 -5.18
N SER A 317 -9.40 23.73 -5.18
CA SER A 317 -8.57 24.88 -4.79
C SER A 317 -8.38 25.93 -5.91
N ALA A 318 -8.76 25.61 -7.15
CA ALA A 318 -8.62 26.48 -8.33
C ALA A 318 -9.92 26.54 -9.15
N SER A 319 -10.17 27.68 -9.81
CA SER A 319 -11.29 27.82 -10.74
C SER A 319 -11.07 26.90 -11.95
N PRO A 320 -12.02 26.02 -12.33
CA PRO A 320 -11.83 24.98 -13.35
C PRO A 320 -11.71 25.50 -14.81
N THR A 321 -11.52 26.80 -15.04
CA THR A 321 -11.72 27.48 -16.33
C THR A 321 -10.53 28.27 -16.88
N GLN A 322 -9.32 28.21 -16.30
CA GLN A 322 -8.17 29.01 -16.76
C GLN A 322 -7.07 28.18 -17.44
N PRO A 323 -6.68 28.49 -18.69
CA PRO A 323 -5.46 27.99 -19.32
C PRO A 323 -4.25 28.81 -18.86
N SER A 324 -3.47 28.22 -17.94
CA SER A 324 -2.05 28.44 -17.59
C SER A 324 -1.53 29.87 -17.32
N PRO A 325 -0.71 30.02 -16.26
CA PRO A 325 0.70 30.36 -16.47
C PRO A 325 1.64 29.31 -15.83
N PRO A 326 2.97 29.39 -16.05
CA PRO A 326 3.93 28.36 -15.60
C PRO A 326 3.90 28.16 -14.08
N LEU A 327 4.40 27.00 -13.67
CA LEU A 327 4.45 26.39 -12.32
C LEU A 327 5.13 27.22 -11.19
N THR A 328 5.03 28.54 -11.18
CA THR A 328 5.55 29.41 -10.11
C THR A 328 4.46 30.11 -9.31
N THR A 329 3.19 30.07 -9.73
CA THR A 329 2.11 30.84 -9.10
C THR A 329 0.73 30.13 -9.10
N GLY A 330 0.65 28.84 -8.73
CA GLY A 330 -0.57 28.22 -8.17
C GLY A 330 -1.93 28.40 -8.88
N THR A 331 -1.98 28.78 -10.16
CA THR A 331 -3.21 29.15 -10.90
C THR A 331 -3.26 28.54 -12.30
N GLY A 332 -2.60 27.39 -12.51
CA GLY A 332 -2.72 26.60 -13.74
C GLY A 332 -3.94 25.67 -13.74
N PRO A 333 -4.29 25.06 -14.90
CA PRO A 333 -5.39 24.10 -15.01
C PRO A 333 -5.12 22.88 -14.14
N TYR A 334 -6.16 22.39 -13.47
CA TYR A 334 -6.07 21.26 -12.58
C TYR A 334 -5.66 19.97 -13.32
N PHE A 335 -4.56 19.37 -12.85
CA PHE A 335 -4.14 18.03 -13.24
C PHE A 335 -3.60 17.27 -12.04
N TYR A 336 -3.97 16.00 -11.93
CA TYR A 336 -3.32 15.05 -11.04
C TYR A 336 -2.94 13.80 -11.83
N ASN A 337 -1.64 13.64 -12.11
CA ASN A 337 -1.08 12.49 -12.82
C ASN A 337 -1.87 12.13 -14.11
N GLY A 338 -2.16 13.12 -14.95
CA GLY A 338 -2.89 12.97 -16.21
C GLY A 338 -4.40 13.05 -16.11
N ARG A 339 -4.98 12.99 -14.90
CA ARG A 339 -6.41 13.22 -14.71
C ARG A 339 -6.70 14.71 -14.56
N ASN A 340 -7.55 15.26 -15.43
CA ASN A 340 -8.06 16.63 -15.31
C ASN A 340 -9.32 16.70 -14.42
N ALA A 341 -9.82 17.92 -14.19
CA ALA A 341 -10.98 18.13 -13.30
C ALA A 341 -12.26 17.46 -13.82
N THR A 342 -12.49 17.47 -15.14
CA THR A 342 -13.65 16.81 -15.78
C THR A 342 -13.60 15.29 -15.60
N GLN A 343 -12.42 14.69 -15.76
CA GLN A 343 -12.24 13.26 -15.56
C GLN A 343 -12.38 12.88 -14.08
N LEU A 344 -11.99 13.75 -13.16
CA LEU A 344 -12.25 13.57 -11.73
C LEU A 344 -13.76 13.64 -11.42
N GLU A 345 -14.49 14.60 -11.99
CA GLU A 345 -15.96 14.67 -11.89
C GLU A 345 -16.65 13.41 -12.44
N GLN A 346 -16.16 12.89 -13.57
CA GLN A 346 -16.64 11.63 -14.15
C GLN A 346 -16.34 10.42 -13.24
N LEU A 347 -15.16 10.38 -12.62
CA LEU A 347 -14.79 9.33 -11.67
C LEU A 347 -15.74 9.33 -10.46
N LEU A 348 -15.97 10.49 -9.85
CA LEU A 348 -16.91 10.61 -8.72
C LEU A 348 -18.35 10.32 -9.12
N SER A 349 -18.75 10.67 -10.35
CA SER A 349 -20.06 10.31 -10.91
C SER A 349 -20.18 8.79 -11.08
N ASN A 350 -19.11 8.09 -11.47
CA ASN A 350 -19.08 6.63 -11.53
C ASN A 350 -19.24 6.02 -10.12
N TYR A 351 -18.56 6.56 -9.12
CA TYR A 351 -18.76 6.12 -7.72
C TYR A 351 -20.19 6.32 -7.26
N SER A 352 -20.81 7.45 -7.61
CA SER A 352 -22.21 7.76 -7.30
C SER A 352 -23.17 6.76 -7.97
N ALA A 353 -22.95 6.45 -9.25
CA ALA A 353 -23.77 5.50 -9.99
C ALA A 353 -23.73 4.07 -9.41
N ASN A 354 -22.62 3.68 -8.78
CA ASN A 354 -22.44 2.36 -8.19
C ASN A 354 -22.62 2.32 -6.66
N ASN A 355 -23.02 3.43 -6.02
CA ASN A 355 -23.15 3.55 -4.56
C ASN A 355 -21.86 3.19 -3.80
N TYR A 356 -20.72 3.59 -4.34
CA TYR A 356 -19.44 3.38 -3.67
C TYR A 356 -19.20 4.43 -2.60
N GLN A 357 -18.29 4.16 -1.67
CA GLN A 357 -17.90 5.08 -0.59
C GLN A 357 -16.40 5.08 -0.38
N LEU A 358 -15.84 6.27 -0.12
CA LEU A 358 -14.45 6.45 0.28
C LEU A 358 -14.31 6.16 1.78
N SER A 359 -13.26 5.45 2.17
CA SER A 359 -12.78 5.41 3.56
C SER A 359 -12.16 6.75 3.98
N SER A 360 -11.75 6.87 5.23
CA SER A 360 -10.86 7.98 5.65
C SER A 360 -9.63 8.05 4.73
N MET A 361 -9.25 9.27 4.36
CA MET A 361 -8.11 9.53 3.48
C MET A 361 -6.81 9.45 4.26
N GLN A 362 -5.83 8.75 3.74
CA GLN A 362 -4.46 8.74 4.23
C GLN A 362 -3.61 9.74 3.44
N ILE A 363 -2.76 10.53 4.10
CA ILE A 363 -1.70 11.27 3.39
C ILE A 363 -0.59 10.30 2.99
N THR A 364 -0.20 10.31 1.72
CA THR A 364 0.81 9.38 1.17
C THR A 364 2.16 10.06 0.94
N GLY A 365 2.19 11.39 0.83
CA GLY A 365 3.43 12.15 0.78
C GLY A 365 3.27 13.57 0.25
N CYS A 366 4.40 14.26 0.13
CA CYS A 366 4.51 15.57 -0.51
C CYS A 366 4.44 15.46 -2.04
N ILE A 367 3.71 16.38 -2.68
CA ILE A 367 3.59 16.46 -4.16
C ILE A 367 4.01 17.81 -4.74
N ASP A 368 4.53 18.72 -3.92
CA ASP A 368 5.12 19.94 -4.44
C ASP A 368 6.37 19.62 -5.28
N ASP A 369 6.53 20.33 -6.40
CA ASP A 369 7.65 20.15 -7.30
C ASP A 369 7.98 21.47 -8.01
N PRO A 370 9.10 22.16 -7.68
CA PRO A 370 10.06 21.83 -6.62
C PRO A 370 9.47 22.06 -5.22
N ILE A 371 10.09 21.42 -4.23
CA ILE A 371 9.59 21.44 -2.84
C ILE A 371 9.97 22.75 -2.15
N PRO A 372 9.02 23.45 -1.49
CA PRO A 372 9.31 24.69 -0.80
C PRO A 372 10.29 24.52 0.35
N SER A 373 11.13 25.53 0.59
CA SER A 373 12.10 25.53 1.69
C SER A 373 11.48 25.46 3.09
N LYS A 374 10.18 25.75 3.22
CA LYS A 374 9.42 25.71 4.48
C LYS A 374 8.62 24.41 4.66
N GLY A 375 8.85 23.40 3.80
CA GLY A 375 8.07 22.17 3.78
C GLY A 375 6.87 22.26 2.85
N CYS A 376 6.19 21.14 2.67
CA CYS A 376 5.18 20.99 1.64
C CYS A 376 3.86 21.70 2.00
N ILE A 377 3.19 22.17 0.97
CA ILE A 377 1.89 22.84 0.97
C ILE A 377 0.83 22.05 0.20
N ASN A 378 1.25 21.16 -0.71
CA ASN A 378 0.38 20.20 -1.39
C ASN A 378 0.79 18.77 -1.02
N PHE A 379 -0.20 17.94 -0.73
CA PHE A 379 -0.03 16.56 -0.28
C PHE A 379 -0.80 15.61 -1.18
N ALA A 380 -0.21 14.47 -1.52
CA ALA A 380 -0.98 13.35 -2.06
C ALA A 380 -1.79 12.72 -0.92
N VAL A 381 -3.05 12.44 -1.21
CA VAL A 381 -3.94 11.64 -0.39
C VAL A 381 -4.39 10.41 -1.17
N SER A 382 -4.74 9.38 -0.43
CA SER A 382 -5.36 8.19 -0.97
C SER A 382 -6.42 7.65 -0.03
N SER A 383 -7.47 7.07 -0.58
CA SER A 383 -8.55 6.43 0.16
C SER A 383 -8.99 5.19 -0.61
N VAL A 384 -9.29 4.12 0.11
CA VAL A 384 -9.90 2.96 -0.52
C VAL A 384 -11.38 3.23 -0.79
N VAL A 385 -11.86 2.72 -1.91
CA VAL A 385 -13.24 2.85 -2.33
C VAL A 385 -13.90 1.49 -2.18
N THR A 386 -14.99 1.45 -1.43
CA THR A 386 -15.74 0.24 -1.13
C THR A 386 -17.14 0.28 -1.71
N ASP A 387 -17.67 -0.89 -2.05
CA ASP A 387 -19.09 -1.04 -2.39
C ASP A 387 -19.98 -1.13 -1.15
N THR A 388 -21.29 -1.24 -1.35
CA THR A 388 -22.27 -1.34 -0.24
C THR A 388 -22.10 -2.60 0.61
N THR A 389 -21.31 -3.59 0.17
CA THR A 389 -20.98 -4.80 0.93
C THR A 389 -19.69 -4.66 1.73
N GLY A 390 -18.98 -3.52 1.60
CA GLY A 390 -17.67 -3.29 2.22
C GLY A 390 -16.50 -3.86 1.42
N LYS A 391 -16.74 -4.35 0.20
CA LYS A 391 -15.67 -4.91 -0.65
C LYS A 391 -14.87 -3.78 -1.29
N LEU A 392 -13.55 -3.90 -1.26
CA LEU A 392 -12.63 -3.02 -1.98
C LEU A 392 -12.85 -3.13 -3.50
N VAL A 393 -13.18 -2.01 -4.15
CA VAL A 393 -13.45 -1.95 -5.60
C VAL A 393 -12.54 -0.98 -6.35
N ASP A 394 -12.05 0.07 -5.69
CA ASP A 394 -11.15 1.07 -6.29
C ASP A 394 -10.26 1.75 -5.24
N VAL A 395 -9.30 2.57 -5.67
CA VAL A 395 -8.52 3.47 -4.83
C VAL A 395 -8.64 4.89 -5.38
N PHE A 396 -9.22 5.78 -4.58
CA PHE A 396 -9.22 7.20 -4.85
C PHE A 396 -7.86 7.77 -4.47
N SER A 397 -7.20 8.49 -5.37
CA SER A 397 -5.96 9.22 -5.05
C SER A 397 -5.97 10.59 -5.71
N ASP A 398 -5.57 11.63 -4.99
CA ASP A 398 -5.46 12.99 -5.53
C ASP A 398 -4.51 13.88 -4.69
N GLY A 399 -4.26 15.11 -5.15
CA GLY A 399 -3.58 16.15 -4.41
C GLY A 399 -4.56 17.01 -3.60
N VAL A 400 -4.18 17.35 -2.37
CA VAL A 400 -4.93 18.27 -1.51
C VAL A 400 -4.05 19.37 -0.97
N THR A 401 -4.66 20.50 -0.66
CA THR A 401 -4.05 21.63 0.02
C THR A 401 -4.96 22.18 1.11
N PHE A 402 -4.34 22.68 2.18
CA PHE A 402 -5.06 23.33 3.28
C PHE A 402 -5.11 24.84 3.05
N ASN A 403 -6.30 25.36 2.79
CA ASN A 403 -6.54 26.78 2.62
C ASN A 403 -6.69 27.44 4.00
N LYS A 404 -5.81 28.40 4.30
CA LYS A 404 -5.80 29.16 5.57
C LYS A 404 -6.64 30.44 5.54
N SER A 405 -7.53 30.60 4.56
CA SER A 405 -8.41 31.78 4.46
C SER A 405 -9.35 31.92 5.67
N THR A 406 -10.21 32.94 5.67
CA THR A 406 -11.17 33.22 6.77
C THR A 406 -12.01 32.02 7.21
N THR A 407 -12.25 31.04 6.32
CA THR A 407 -12.83 29.73 6.66
C THR A 407 -11.83 28.64 6.29
N PRO A 408 -10.99 28.18 7.23
CA PRO A 408 -9.97 27.19 6.93
C PRO A 408 -10.57 25.85 6.50
N ASN A 409 -10.11 25.31 5.37
CA ASN A 409 -10.60 24.03 4.84
C ASN A 409 -9.56 23.31 3.98
N TRP A 410 -9.72 21.99 3.88
CA TRP A 410 -9.00 21.18 2.89
C TRP A 410 -9.73 21.22 1.55
N THR A 411 -8.97 21.34 0.47
CA THR A 411 -9.48 21.36 -0.91
C THR A 411 -8.60 20.51 -1.81
N ILE A 412 -9.18 20.00 -2.90
CA ILE A 412 -8.50 19.23 -3.92
C ILE A 412 -7.71 20.19 -4.83
N SER A 413 -6.40 19.97 -5.00
CA SER A 413 -5.48 20.89 -5.70
C SER A 413 -4.72 20.29 -6.88
N GLY A 414 -4.64 18.96 -6.98
CA GLY A 414 -3.86 18.28 -8.01
C GLY A 414 -2.35 18.49 -7.84
N ASN A 415 -1.55 18.09 -8.84
CA ASN A 415 -0.09 18.22 -8.84
C ASN A 415 0.49 18.84 -10.13
N GLY A 416 -0.36 19.29 -11.05
CA GLY A 416 0.05 19.90 -12.31
C GLY A 416 0.66 18.95 -13.35
N ARG A 417 0.75 17.65 -13.06
CA ARG A 417 1.31 16.64 -13.98
C ARG A 417 0.22 16.10 -14.88
N TYR A 418 0.36 16.27 -16.19
CA TYR A 418 -0.57 15.75 -17.20
C TYR A 418 -0.28 14.30 -17.62
N THR A 419 0.69 13.64 -16.99
CA THR A 419 0.93 12.22 -17.13
C THR A 419 1.36 11.63 -15.80
N THR A 420 1.10 10.34 -15.59
CA THR A 420 1.62 9.60 -14.43
C THR A 420 3.09 9.25 -14.64
N LEU A 421 3.89 9.49 -13.59
CA LEU A 421 5.32 9.22 -13.58
C LEU A 421 5.67 8.45 -12.30
N GLY A 422 6.54 7.45 -12.39
CA GLY A 422 7.00 6.72 -11.22
C GLY A 422 8.30 5.98 -11.46
N VAL A 423 9.08 5.84 -10.38
CA VAL A 423 10.30 5.01 -10.35
C VAL A 423 10.14 3.97 -9.25
N TYR A 424 10.48 2.72 -9.58
CA TYR A 424 10.22 1.58 -8.71
C TYR A 424 11.47 0.71 -8.61
N PRO A 425 11.85 0.25 -7.41
CA PRO A 425 12.88 -0.77 -7.27
C PRO A 425 12.31 -2.08 -7.80
N VAL A 426 13.10 -2.80 -8.59
CA VAL A 426 12.63 -4.03 -9.23
C VAL A 426 13.61 -5.17 -9.02
N ALA A 427 13.05 -6.36 -8.81
CA ALA A 427 13.71 -7.61 -9.10
C ALA A 427 12.87 -8.44 -10.06
N TYR A 428 13.51 -9.26 -10.88
CA TYR A 428 12.81 -10.25 -11.67
C TYR A 428 13.57 -11.57 -11.71
N ALA A 429 12.81 -12.66 -11.76
CA ALA A 429 13.33 -14.01 -11.89
C ALA A 429 12.70 -14.69 -13.10
N VAL A 430 13.52 -15.44 -13.83
CA VAL A 430 13.10 -16.14 -15.04
C VAL A 430 13.04 -17.65 -14.80
N PHE A 431 11.97 -18.25 -15.29
CA PHE A 431 11.64 -19.67 -15.13
C PHE A 431 11.27 -20.27 -16.48
N GLY A 432 11.52 -21.56 -16.65
CA GLY A 432 10.90 -22.31 -17.74
C GLY A 432 9.40 -22.45 -17.50
N LEU A 433 8.62 -22.76 -18.55
CA LEU A 433 7.19 -23.08 -18.42
C LEU A 433 6.90 -24.30 -17.52
N ASN A 434 7.93 -25.05 -17.13
CA ASN A 434 7.89 -26.14 -16.15
C ASN A 434 8.11 -25.69 -14.68
N GLY A 435 8.26 -24.39 -14.44
CA GLY A 435 8.51 -23.82 -13.11
C GLY A 435 9.95 -23.92 -12.60
N SER A 436 10.89 -24.47 -13.37
CA SER A 436 12.32 -24.50 -12.97
C SER A 436 13.01 -23.18 -13.29
N LEU A 437 13.83 -22.67 -12.35
CA LEU A 437 14.63 -21.46 -12.54
C LEU A 437 15.60 -21.63 -13.72
N THR A 438 15.70 -20.63 -14.59
CA THR A 438 16.60 -20.64 -15.74
C THR A 438 17.97 -20.04 -15.42
N ASN A 439 18.98 -20.40 -16.21
CA ASN A 439 20.30 -19.74 -16.17
C ASN A 439 20.37 -18.43 -16.97
N LEU A 440 19.24 -17.99 -17.51
CA LEU A 440 19.08 -16.72 -18.22
C LEU A 440 18.17 -15.81 -17.40
N PRO A 441 18.45 -14.50 -17.31
CA PRO A 441 19.69 -13.83 -17.73
C PRO A 441 20.91 -14.33 -16.93
N THR A 442 22.13 -13.89 -17.28
CA THR A 442 23.40 -14.34 -16.66
C THR A 442 23.42 -14.25 -15.13
N VAL A 443 22.61 -13.35 -14.55
CA VAL A 443 22.33 -13.26 -13.11
C VAL A 443 20.81 -13.37 -12.92
N ASN A 444 20.34 -14.51 -12.40
CA ASN A 444 18.93 -14.75 -12.15
C ASN A 444 18.75 -15.18 -10.67
N PRO A 445 18.04 -14.41 -9.83
CA PRO A 445 17.27 -13.20 -10.15
C PRO A 445 18.12 -11.96 -10.46
N ALA A 446 17.61 -11.10 -11.34
CA ALA A 446 18.22 -9.80 -11.68
C ALA A 446 17.48 -8.64 -10.97
N VAL A 447 18.17 -7.52 -10.80
CA VAL A 447 17.68 -6.35 -10.04
C VAL A 447 17.94 -5.04 -10.78
N GLY A 448 17.11 -4.03 -10.52
CA GLY A 448 17.24 -2.72 -11.17
C GLY A 448 16.20 -1.71 -10.69
N VAL A 449 16.02 -0.67 -11.50
CA VAL A 449 15.01 0.38 -11.30
C VAL A 449 14.15 0.49 -12.55
N GLN A 450 12.85 0.31 -12.40
CA GLN A 450 11.88 0.50 -13.47
C GLN A 450 11.40 1.95 -13.47
N VAL A 451 11.38 2.57 -14.65
CA VAL A 451 10.82 3.90 -14.86
C VAL A 451 9.53 3.76 -15.65
N ASN A 452 8.42 4.20 -15.07
CA ASN A 452 7.12 4.24 -15.73
C ASN A 452 6.76 5.69 -16.05
N ILE A 453 6.57 5.97 -17.34
CA ILE A 453 6.06 7.25 -17.85
C ILE A 453 4.84 6.90 -18.68
N GLN A 454 3.66 7.27 -18.19
CA GLN A 454 2.41 6.94 -18.88
C GLN A 454 2.37 7.64 -20.24
N SER A 455 2.11 6.85 -21.28
CA SER A 455 2.09 7.31 -22.66
C SER A 455 0.72 7.26 -23.29
N GLN A 456 -0.25 6.56 -22.69
CA GLN A 456 -1.63 6.51 -23.15
C GLN A 456 -2.63 6.84 -22.04
N ASP A 457 -3.76 7.43 -22.41
CA ASP A 457 -4.92 7.54 -21.53
C ASP A 457 -5.70 6.21 -21.44
N SER A 458 -6.80 6.20 -20.69
CA SER A 458 -7.65 5.01 -20.53
C SER A 458 -8.33 4.52 -21.81
N ASN A 459 -8.34 5.35 -22.88
CA ASN A 459 -8.91 5.00 -24.18
C ASN A 459 -7.82 4.54 -25.17
N GLY A 460 -6.56 4.46 -24.74
CA GLY A 460 -5.42 4.13 -25.59
C GLY A 460 -4.90 5.30 -26.44
N ALA A 461 -5.40 6.51 -26.23
CA ALA A 461 -4.92 7.69 -26.95
C ALA A 461 -3.59 8.16 -26.36
N GLN A 462 -2.63 8.51 -27.23
CA GLN A 462 -1.30 8.92 -26.79
C GLN A 462 -1.34 10.27 -26.07
N ILE A 463 -0.74 10.33 -24.87
CA ILE A 463 -0.62 11.54 -24.03
C ILE A 463 0.81 12.02 -23.84
N ALA A 464 1.81 11.13 -23.99
CA ALA A 464 3.23 11.48 -23.94
C ALA A 464 3.98 10.90 -25.15
N GLY A 465 4.87 11.70 -25.73
CA GLY A 465 5.65 11.34 -26.92
C GLY A 465 7.06 10.85 -26.59
N ASN A 466 7.93 11.81 -26.31
CA ASN A 466 9.32 11.57 -25.97
C ASN A 466 9.59 12.05 -24.55
N SER A 467 10.54 11.41 -23.89
CA SER A 467 11.01 11.83 -22.57
C SER A 467 12.50 11.58 -22.41
N GLU A 468 13.13 12.38 -21.56
CA GLU A 468 14.48 12.20 -21.09
C GLU A 468 14.44 12.00 -19.57
N VAL A 469 15.06 10.92 -19.10
CA VAL A 469 15.16 10.60 -17.68
C VAL A 469 16.61 10.80 -17.25
N GLN A 470 16.87 11.85 -16.48
CA GLN A 470 18.15 12.04 -15.83
C GLN A 470 18.16 11.24 -14.52
N ILE A 471 19.08 10.27 -14.45
CA ILE A 471 19.29 9.47 -13.25
C ILE A 471 20.10 10.27 -12.20
N PRO A 472 20.07 9.86 -10.92
CA PRO A 472 20.75 10.57 -9.83
C PRO A 472 22.24 10.86 -10.06
N SER A 473 22.97 9.97 -10.74
CA SER A 473 24.38 10.15 -11.11
C SER A 473 24.61 11.15 -12.26
N GLY A 474 23.53 11.66 -12.87
CA GLY A 474 23.54 12.74 -13.85
C GLY A 474 23.43 12.28 -15.31
N GLN A 475 23.49 10.97 -15.58
CA GLN A 475 23.31 10.43 -16.93
C GLN A 475 21.86 10.54 -17.39
N SER A 476 21.65 10.88 -18.67
CA SER A 476 20.33 10.89 -19.29
C SER A 476 20.04 9.60 -20.05
N VAL A 477 18.84 9.06 -19.86
CA VAL A 477 18.31 7.90 -20.59
C VAL A 477 17.08 8.35 -21.38
N PRO A 478 17.09 8.25 -22.71
CA PRO A 478 15.95 8.59 -23.55
C PRO A 478 14.85 7.52 -23.49
N PHE A 479 13.60 7.98 -23.52
CA PHE A 479 12.38 7.19 -23.61
C PHE A 479 11.50 7.72 -24.74
N ALA A 480 10.80 6.84 -25.45
CA ALA A 480 9.88 7.21 -26.52
C ALA A 480 8.68 6.27 -26.60
N TYR A 481 7.62 6.75 -27.26
CA TYR A 481 6.39 5.98 -27.44
C TYR A 481 6.63 4.75 -28.32
N CYS A 482 6.20 3.60 -27.81
CA CYS A 482 6.36 2.28 -28.42
C CYS A 482 5.02 1.55 -28.58
N SER A 483 3.91 2.31 -28.67
CA SER A 483 2.53 1.78 -28.73
C SER A 483 2.05 1.05 -27.47
N MET A 484 2.70 1.28 -26.34
CA MET A 484 2.33 0.75 -25.03
C MET A 484 1.72 1.84 -24.13
N SER A 485 1.17 1.43 -22.99
CA SER A 485 0.63 2.33 -21.96
C SER A 485 1.71 3.12 -21.21
N VAL A 486 2.98 2.69 -21.31
CA VAL A 486 4.17 3.38 -20.83
C VAL A 486 5.20 3.57 -21.94
N LEU A 487 6.02 4.62 -21.86
CA LEU A 487 7.13 4.82 -22.79
C LEU A 487 8.18 3.72 -22.64
N CYS A 488 8.86 3.38 -23.75
CA CYS A 488 9.97 2.44 -23.77
C CYS A 488 11.32 3.16 -23.81
N ILE A 489 12.37 2.52 -23.29
CA ILE A 489 13.76 2.96 -23.41
C ILE A 489 14.14 3.04 -24.90
N TRP A 490 14.78 4.15 -25.28
CA TRP A 490 15.05 4.48 -26.68
C TRP A 490 16.55 4.69 -26.95
N PRO A 491 17.36 3.62 -26.95
CA PRO A 491 18.82 3.73 -26.95
C PRO A 491 19.38 4.34 -28.23
N THR A 492 18.64 4.28 -29.34
CA THR A 492 19.06 4.77 -30.66
C THR A 492 18.04 5.76 -31.23
N PRO A 493 18.24 7.08 -31.05
CA PRO A 493 17.27 8.12 -31.43
C PRO A 493 16.87 8.21 -32.91
N SER A 494 17.43 7.38 -33.80
CA SER A 494 17.12 7.37 -35.23
C SER A 494 15.98 6.42 -35.61
N ILE A 495 15.56 5.50 -34.73
CA ILE A 495 14.50 4.51 -35.00
C ILE A 495 13.61 4.42 -33.77
N LEU A 496 12.31 4.69 -33.90
CA LEU A 496 11.35 4.57 -32.78
C LEU A 496 11.41 3.16 -32.16
N PRO A 497 11.36 3.05 -30.82
CA PRO A 497 11.40 1.76 -30.16
C PRO A 497 10.13 0.96 -30.47
N THR A 498 10.29 -0.35 -30.67
CA THR A 498 9.17 -1.29 -30.75
C THR A 498 9.09 -2.04 -29.43
N ALA A 499 7.91 -2.10 -28.81
CA ALA A 499 7.73 -2.82 -27.57
C ALA A 499 8.00 -4.32 -27.77
N THR A 500 8.83 -4.88 -26.89
CA THR A 500 9.10 -6.32 -26.87
C THR A 500 8.12 -7.05 -25.95
N GLY A 501 7.57 -6.34 -24.95
CA GLY A 501 6.76 -6.89 -23.87
C GLY A 501 7.59 -7.29 -22.65
N ASP A 502 8.92 -7.34 -22.80
CA ASP A 502 9.88 -7.63 -21.75
C ASP A 502 10.02 -6.44 -20.80
N LEU A 503 10.41 -6.71 -19.56
CA LEU A 503 10.68 -5.69 -18.56
C LEU A 503 11.81 -4.72 -18.96
N SER A 504 12.77 -5.18 -19.78
CA SER A 504 13.84 -4.37 -20.37
C SER A 504 13.37 -3.19 -21.21
N ASP A 505 12.11 -3.18 -21.67
CA ASP A 505 11.50 -2.00 -22.31
C ASP A 505 11.47 -0.78 -21.35
N THR A 506 11.48 -1.00 -20.03
CA THR A 506 11.33 0.06 -19.00
C THR A 506 12.34 0.00 -17.85
N LEU A 507 13.23 -0.98 -17.87
CA LEU A 507 14.11 -1.32 -16.76
C LEU A 507 15.54 -0.81 -16.97
N LEU A 508 16.01 -0.02 -16.02
CA LEU A 508 17.43 0.32 -15.86
C LEU A 508 18.08 -0.77 -14.98
N GLN A 509 19.11 -1.46 -15.46
CA GLN A 509 19.75 -2.59 -14.75
C GLN A 509 21.17 -2.24 -14.22
N GLN A 510 21.57 -2.90 -13.14
CA GLN A 510 22.97 -3.00 -12.68
C GLN A 510 23.61 -4.30 -13.21
N PRO A 511 24.89 -4.38 -13.59
CA PRO A 511 25.82 -3.38 -14.13
C PRO A 511 25.99 -3.51 -15.66
N THR A 512 25.13 -4.27 -16.36
CA THR A 512 25.34 -4.73 -17.74
C THR A 512 25.37 -3.61 -18.79
N LEU A 513 24.80 -2.44 -18.48
CA LEU A 513 24.82 -1.24 -19.33
C LEU A 513 25.52 -0.02 -18.67
N GLY A 514 26.03 -0.17 -17.43
CA GLY A 514 26.70 0.91 -16.70
C GLY A 514 25.81 2.07 -16.25
N TRP A 515 24.48 1.98 -16.38
CA TRP A 515 23.57 3.10 -16.08
C TRP A 515 23.34 3.30 -14.59
N LEU A 516 23.14 2.23 -13.81
CA LEU A 516 22.88 2.38 -12.37
C LEU A 516 24.17 2.21 -11.54
N GLY A 517 24.62 3.31 -10.94
CA GLY A 517 25.66 3.34 -9.91
C GLY A 517 25.13 3.11 -8.50
N SER A 518 26.03 3.14 -7.52
CA SER A 518 25.70 2.93 -6.09
C SER A 518 24.76 3.99 -5.52
N VAL A 519 24.74 5.20 -6.10
CA VAL A 519 23.86 6.31 -5.71
C VAL A 519 22.48 6.23 -6.36
N ASP A 520 22.37 5.57 -7.51
CA ASP A 520 21.13 5.54 -8.30
C ASP A 520 20.10 4.59 -7.69
N ALA A 521 20.56 3.56 -6.99
CA ALA A 521 19.74 2.53 -6.36
C ALA A 521 19.46 2.78 -4.86
N GLN A 522 19.72 3.99 -4.36
CA GLN A 522 19.45 4.32 -2.95
C GLN A 522 17.99 4.71 -2.73
N GLN A 523 17.46 4.42 -1.54
CA GLN A 523 16.19 4.99 -1.13
C GLN A 523 16.25 6.52 -1.14
N GLY A 524 15.22 7.16 -1.70
CA GLY A 524 15.14 8.60 -1.88
C GLY A 524 15.95 9.14 -3.06
N ALA A 525 16.56 8.27 -3.88
CA ALA A 525 17.28 8.70 -5.07
C ALA A 525 16.33 9.43 -6.04
N LYS A 526 16.76 10.61 -6.50
CA LYS A 526 15.94 11.54 -7.29
C LYS A 526 16.19 11.38 -8.79
N TYR A 527 15.15 11.04 -9.53
CA TYR A 527 15.11 10.98 -10.98
C TYR A 527 14.40 12.22 -11.51
N ILE A 528 15.02 12.92 -12.47
CA ILE A 528 14.43 14.09 -13.12
C ILE A 528 13.90 13.63 -14.48
N ILE A 529 12.59 13.75 -14.68
CA ILE A 529 11.92 13.28 -15.89
C ILE A 529 11.43 14.50 -16.66
N THR A 530 11.97 14.71 -17.85
CA THR A 530 11.53 15.75 -18.78
C THR A 530 10.76 15.10 -19.92
N TYR A 531 9.47 15.39 -20.02
CA TYR A 531 8.53 14.73 -20.93
C TYR A 531 7.80 15.73 -21.81
N GLN A 532 7.46 15.30 -23.02
CA GLN A 532 6.73 16.07 -24.02
C GLN A 532 5.28 15.62 -24.12
N GLY A 533 4.35 16.58 -24.04
CA GLY A 533 2.95 16.35 -24.35
C GLY A 533 2.76 15.98 -25.83
N TRP A 534 1.91 14.99 -26.09
CA TRP A 534 1.62 14.54 -27.45
C TRP A 534 0.78 15.58 -28.23
N LEU A 535 1.01 15.64 -29.55
CA LEU A 535 0.31 16.48 -30.52
C LEU A 535 -1.20 16.24 -30.45
N GLY A 536 -1.92 17.11 -29.74
CA GLY A 536 -3.38 16.98 -29.50
C GLY A 536 -3.81 17.44 -28.11
N PHE A 537 -2.87 17.49 -27.16
CA PHE A 537 -3.14 18.03 -25.82
C PHE A 537 -3.07 19.56 -25.84
N THR A 538 -4.24 20.20 -25.98
CA THR A 538 -4.37 21.65 -26.25
C THR A 538 -3.98 22.53 -25.04
N VAL A 539 -3.78 21.94 -23.86
CA VAL A 539 -3.64 22.71 -22.61
C VAL A 539 -2.25 23.31 -22.40
N GLN A 540 -1.20 22.70 -22.98
CA GLN A 540 0.15 23.31 -23.00
C GLN A 540 0.66 23.61 -24.42
N GLY A 541 -0.08 23.17 -25.46
CA GLY A 541 0.34 23.28 -26.85
C GLY A 541 1.24 22.12 -27.27
N PRO A 542 1.29 21.78 -28.57
CA PRO A 542 2.19 20.77 -29.08
C PRO A 542 3.66 21.14 -28.81
N ASN A 543 4.45 20.20 -28.26
CA ASN A 543 5.91 20.31 -28.03
C ASN A 543 6.39 21.12 -26.81
N THR A 544 5.56 21.40 -25.81
CA THR A 544 6.05 21.95 -24.53
C THR A 544 6.62 20.86 -23.63
N ASN A 545 7.91 20.98 -23.29
CA ASN A 545 8.53 20.13 -22.28
C ASN A 545 7.98 20.49 -20.89
N SER A 546 7.64 19.47 -20.11
CA SER A 546 7.44 19.59 -18.66
C SER A 546 8.47 18.74 -17.93
N THR A 547 8.88 19.18 -16.76
CA THR A 547 9.84 18.48 -15.93
C THR A 547 9.21 18.16 -14.58
N ALA A 548 9.41 16.94 -14.11
CA ALA A 548 8.97 16.50 -12.79
C ALA A 548 10.00 15.58 -12.14
N ASN A 549 10.04 15.58 -10.82
CA ASN A 549 10.87 14.71 -10.02
C ASN A 549 10.11 13.44 -9.61
N ALA A 550 10.79 12.30 -9.68
CA ALA A 550 10.36 11.04 -9.09
C ALA A 550 11.43 10.54 -8.12
N TYR A 551 11.00 9.97 -6.98
CA TYR A 551 11.90 9.54 -5.92
C TYR A 551 11.75 8.05 -5.69
N LEU A 552 12.88 7.34 -5.59
CA LEU A 552 12.88 5.90 -5.37
C LEU A 552 12.38 5.58 -3.94
N PRO A 553 11.28 4.82 -3.76
CA PRO A 553 10.66 4.64 -2.44
C PRO A 553 11.47 3.76 -1.48
N ALA A 554 12.31 2.87 -2.01
CA ALA A 554 13.17 1.95 -1.27
C ALA A 554 14.39 1.57 -2.13
N ALA A 555 15.42 0.96 -1.54
CA ALA A 555 16.49 0.38 -2.35
C ALA A 555 16.02 -0.91 -3.06
N PRO A 556 16.57 -1.27 -4.24
CA PRO A 556 16.38 -2.59 -4.84
C PRO A 556 16.81 -3.70 -3.88
N PRO A 557 16.14 -4.85 -3.89
CA PRO A 557 16.50 -5.96 -3.01
C PRO A 557 17.88 -6.50 -3.43
N ALA A 558 18.86 -6.50 -2.53
CA ALA A 558 20.23 -6.89 -2.88
C ALA A 558 20.39 -8.38 -3.23
N SER A 559 19.58 -9.26 -2.62
CA SER A 559 19.59 -10.71 -2.86
C SER A 559 18.21 -11.29 -2.56
N PRO A 560 17.22 -11.10 -3.45
CA PRO A 560 15.87 -11.57 -3.22
C PRO A 560 15.82 -13.11 -3.23
N ALA A 561 15.20 -13.70 -2.20
CA ALA A 561 14.93 -15.13 -2.17
C ALA A 561 13.90 -15.52 -3.24
N GLN A 562 14.00 -16.72 -3.82
CA GLN A 562 13.07 -17.17 -4.86
C GLN A 562 11.59 -17.10 -4.43
N SER A 563 11.30 -17.29 -3.14
CA SER A 563 9.94 -17.29 -2.59
C SER A 563 9.19 -15.97 -2.70
N VAL A 564 9.89 -14.84 -2.91
CA VAL A 564 9.24 -13.51 -3.06
C VAL A 564 8.71 -13.30 -4.47
N PHE A 565 9.13 -14.11 -5.45
CA PHE A 565 8.65 -14.02 -6.83
C PHE A 565 7.32 -14.77 -6.97
N PRO A 566 6.27 -14.14 -7.53
CA PRO A 566 4.97 -14.77 -7.71
C PRO A 566 5.06 -16.10 -8.46
N ALA A 567 4.51 -17.16 -7.89
CA ALA A 567 4.50 -18.48 -8.49
C ALA A 567 3.08 -18.87 -8.94
N ILE A 568 2.97 -19.54 -10.10
CA ILE A 568 1.72 -20.13 -10.57
C ILE A 568 1.49 -21.45 -9.86
N ASP A 569 0.36 -21.58 -9.18
CA ASP A 569 -0.06 -22.82 -8.54
C ASP A 569 -0.20 -23.95 -9.56
N GLY A 570 0.34 -25.12 -9.24
CA GLY A 570 0.22 -26.32 -10.06
C GLY A 570 1.19 -26.42 -11.23
N VAL A 571 1.93 -25.36 -11.57
CA VAL A 571 2.97 -25.44 -12.61
C VAL A 571 4.21 -26.12 -12.05
N THR A 572 4.53 -27.27 -12.61
CA THR A 572 5.68 -28.10 -12.21
C THR A 572 6.27 -28.79 -13.44
N SER A 573 7.38 -29.51 -13.28
CA SER A 573 7.94 -30.35 -14.35
C SER A 573 6.99 -31.45 -14.83
N GLY A 574 6.09 -31.93 -13.96
CA GLY A 574 5.06 -32.92 -14.32
C GLY A 574 3.77 -32.31 -14.89
N ALA A 575 3.59 -30.99 -14.76
CA ALA A 575 2.43 -30.25 -15.26
C ALA A 575 2.88 -28.86 -15.77
N PRO A 576 3.62 -28.79 -16.89
CA PRO A 576 4.12 -27.53 -17.41
C PRO A 576 3.00 -26.72 -18.06
N LEU A 577 3.16 -25.40 -18.06
CA LEU A 577 2.36 -24.52 -18.91
C LEU A 577 2.76 -24.75 -20.39
N THR A 578 1.81 -24.66 -21.32
CA THR A 578 2.08 -24.90 -22.75
C THR A 578 1.82 -23.64 -23.58
N GLY A 579 2.54 -23.46 -24.69
CA GLY A 579 2.30 -22.36 -25.62
C GLY A 579 0.84 -22.32 -26.11
N THR A 580 0.26 -23.50 -26.39
CA THR A 580 -1.16 -23.64 -26.77
C THR A 580 -2.11 -23.11 -25.69
N SER A 581 -1.85 -23.40 -24.40
CA SER A 581 -2.66 -22.86 -23.30
C SER A 581 -2.53 -21.35 -23.14
N ILE A 582 -1.32 -20.80 -23.38
CA ILE A 582 -1.09 -19.36 -23.33
C ILE A 582 -1.85 -18.65 -24.46
N ALA A 583 -1.78 -19.17 -25.69
CA ALA A 583 -2.46 -18.60 -26.85
C ALA A 583 -3.99 -18.69 -26.74
N SER A 584 -4.52 -19.81 -26.24
CA SER A 584 -5.97 -20.04 -26.10
C SER A 584 -6.58 -19.42 -24.84
N GLY A 585 -5.76 -18.85 -23.95
CA GLY A 585 -6.19 -18.32 -22.66
C GLY A 585 -6.33 -19.41 -21.61
N PHE A 586 -6.07 -19.06 -20.35
CA PHE A 586 -6.05 -19.99 -19.22
C PHE A 586 -6.37 -19.27 -17.91
N THR A 587 -6.72 -20.04 -16.87
CA THR A 587 -6.86 -19.51 -15.51
C THR A 587 -5.56 -19.71 -14.76
N ILE A 588 -5.05 -18.63 -14.19
CA ILE A 588 -3.85 -18.62 -13.36
C ILE A 588 -4.27 -18.44 -11.90
N SER A 589 -3.58 -19.12 -10.97
CA SER A 589 -3.75 -18.97 -9.52
C SER A 589 -2.37 -18.81 -8.87
N TRP A 590 -2.29 -18.01 -7.80
CA TRP A 590 -1.10 -17.78 -6.99
C TRP A 590 -1.43 -17.79 -5.49
N LEU A 591 -2.46 -18.54 -5.10
CA LEU A 591 -2.98 -18.61 -3.73
C LEU A 591 -1.91 -19.09 -2.75
N ASN A 592 -1.12 -20.11 -3.10
CA ASN A 592 -0.08 -20.60 -2.20
C ASN A 592 1.00 -19.56 -1.97
N TRP A 593 1.40 -18.85 -3.05
CA TRP A 593 2.36 -17.77 -2.97
C TRP A 593 1.84 -16.58 -2.15
N ALA A 594 0.58 -16.17 -2.35
CA ALA A 594 -0.02 -15.07 -1.59
C ALA A 594 -0.13 -15.39 -0.09
N ASN A 595 -0.47 -16.64 0.26
CA ASN A 595 -0.51 -17.07 1.66
C ASN A 595 0.89 -17.04 2.32
N ALA A 596 1.95 -17.33 1.56
CA ALA A 596 3.32 -17.26 2.04
C ALA A 596 3.88 -15.82 2.08
N ASN A 597 3.30 -14.88 1.34
CA ASN A 597 3.75 -13.50 1.23
C ASN A 597 2.60 -12.52 1.51
N PRO A 598 2.05 -12.46 2.74
CA PRO A 598 0.86 -11.65 3.07
C PRO A 598 1.10 -10.13 2.96
N ASN A 599 2.37 -9.70 2.92
CA ASN A 599 2.79 -8.31 2.69
C ASN A 599 2.98 -7.98 1.20
N MET A 600 2.59 -8.88 0.29
CA MET A 600 2.75 -8.71 -1.15
C MET A 600 1.44 -8.96 -1.89
N ARG A 601 1.31 -8.34 -3.06
CA ARG A 601 0.14 -8.50 -3.92
C ARG A 601 0.54 -8.51 -5.39
N VAL A 602 -0.05 -9.41 -6.17
CA VAL A 602 0.05 -9.40 -7.63
C VAL A 602 -0.67 -8.17 -8.19
N ILE A 603 0.00 -7.42 -9.06
CA ILE A 603 -0.48 -6.16 -9.66
C ILE A 603 -0.60 -6.23 -11.18
N SER A 604 0.01 -7.24 -11.81
CA SER A 604 -0.07 -7.41 -13.26
C SER A 604 0.10 -8.87 -13.64
N VAL A 605 -0.63 -9.28 -14.68
CA VAL A 605 -0.35 -10.49 -15.46
C VAL A 605 -0.27 -10.08 -16.92
N ARG A 606 0.79 -10.47 -17.61
CA ARG A 606 1.01 -10.19 -19.02
C ARG A 606 1.33 -11.48 -19.76
N THR A 607 0.83 -11.62 -20.98
CA THR A 607 1.32 -12.62 -21.92
C THR A 607 2.05 -11.93 -23.07
N VAL A 608 3.12 -12.56 -23.53
CA VAL A 608 3.88 -12.13 -24.72
C VAL A 608 4.03 -13.33 -25.64
N ILE A 609 3.59 -13.16 -26.89
CA ILE A 609 3.78 -14.17 -27.93
C ILE A 609 4.67 -13.55 -28.99
N VAL A 610 5.84 -14.16 -29.20
CA VAL A 610 6.88 -13.66 -30.09
C VAL A 610 6.84 -14.43 -31.40
N SER A 611 7.10 -13.75 -32.52
CA SER A 611 7.26 -14.35 -33.85
C SER A 611 8.47 -13.77 -34.56
N THR A 612 9.03 -14.50 -35.52
CA THR A 612 10.08 -13.99 -36.39
C THR A 612 9.51 -13.02 -37.44
N GLY A 613 9.98 -11.77 -37.42
CA GLY A 613 9.63 -10.77 -38.44
C GLY A 613 8.27 -10.08 -38.25
N SER A 614 7.59 -10.27 -37.11
CA SER A 614 6.39 -9.53 -36.71
C SER A 614 6.55 -8.98 -35.29
N PRO A 615 5.94 -7.83 -34.94
CA PRO A 615 5.91 -7.34 -33.57
C PRO A 615 5.29 -8.36 -32.60
N SER A 616 5.78 -8.40 -31.37
CA SER A 616 5.21 -9.26 -30.32
C SER A 616 3.73 -8.96 -30.08
N VAL A 617 2.92 -9.99 -29.86
CA VAL A 617 1.54 -9.84 -29.37
C VAL A 617 1.59 -9.79 -27.85
N ILE A 618 1.32 -8.60 -27.29
CA ILE A 618 1.36 -8.34 -25.85
C ILE A 618 -0.07 -8.19 -25.34
N THR A 619 -0.45 -8.96 -24.33
CA THR A 619 -1.77 -8.84 -23.68
C THR A 619 -1.58 -8.63 -22.19
N ASP A 620 -1.96 -7.44 -21.71
CA ASP A 620 -1.99 -7.10 -20.30
C ASP A 620 -3.37 -7.47 -19.71
N THR A 621 -3.35 -8.25 -18.63
CA THR A 621 -4.53 -8.60 -17.83
C THR A 621 -4.50 -7.80 -16.52
N PRO A 622 -5.39 -6.82 -16.33
CA PRO A 622 -5.42 -6.02 -15.12
C PRO A 622 -5.86 -6.88 -13.92
N ILE A 623 -5.25 -6.63 -12.77
CA ILE A 623 -5.56 -7.35 -11.53
C ILE A 623 -6.50 -6.48 -10.69
N PRO A 624 -7.72 -6.97 -10.38
CA PRO A 624 -8.61 -6.24 -9.49
C PRO A 624 -7.98 -6.06 -8.10
N LEU A 625 -8.35 -4.97 -7.42
CA LEU A 625 -7.93 -4.74 -6.04
C LEU A 625 -8.54 -5.77 -5.07
N GLY A 626 -7.99 -5.81 -3.86
CA GLY A 626 -8.38 -6.73 -2.80
C GLY A 626 -7.59 -8.04 -2.82
N ASN A 627 -8.11 -9.03 -2.09
CA ASN A 627 -7.47 -10.34 -1.88
C ASN A 627 -7.68 -11.30 -3.06
N VAL A 628 -7.45 -10.85 -4.30
CA VAL A 628 -7.56 -11.67 -5.51
C VAL A 628 -6.31 -12.55 -5.66
N THR A 629 -6.52 -13.86 -5.74
CA THR A 629 -5.43 -14.85 -5.89
C THR A 629 -5.53 -15.68 -7.17
N SER A 630 -6.46 -15.34 -8.06
CA SER A 630 -6.62 -16.01 -9.36
C SER A 630 -7.29 -15.07 -10.37
N ILE A 631 -6.93 -15.18 -11.64
CA ILE A 631 -7.55 -14.43 -12.74
C ILE A 631 -7.59 -15.31 -14.01
N ARG A 632 -8.54 -15.01 -14.90
CA ARG A 632 -8.55 -15.60 -16.25
C ARG A 632 -7.80 -14.70 -17.22
N VAL A 633 -6.80 -15.27 -17.87
CA VAL A 633 -6.10 -14.66 -19.00
C VAL A 633 -6.90 -14.97 -20.27
N ASN A 634 -7.24 -13.92 -21.00
CA ASN A 634 -8.02 -14.05 -22.24
C ASN A 634 -7.15 -14.59 -23.39
N PRO A 635 -7.74 -15.29 -24.37
CA PRO A 635 -7.03 -15.73 -25.56
C PRO A 635 -6.40 -14.55 -26.30
N ALA A 636 -5.20 -14.74 -26.84
CA ALA A 636 -4.55 -13.73 -27.68
C ALA A 636 -5.14 -13.74 -29.10
N THR A 637 -5.39 -12.57 -29.66
CA THR A 637 -5.77 -12.45 -31.08
C THR A 637 -4.50 -12.35 -31.92
N LEU A 638 -4.13 -13.45 -32.60
CA LEU A 638 -2.93 -13.50 -33.43
C LEU A 638 -3.20 -12.93 -34.83
N PRO A 639 -2.32 -12.08 -35.38
CA PRO A 639 -2.41 -11.62 -36.76
C PRO A 639 -2.38 -12.77 -37.78
N ALA A 640 -2.98 -12.57 -38.95
CA ALA A 640 -2.93 -13.56 -40.03
C ALA A 640 -1.47 -13.82 -40.46
N GLY A 641 -1.08 -15.09 -40.55
CA GLY A 641 0.29 -15.49 -40.90
C GLY A 641 1.30 -15.42 -39.75
N PHE A 642 0.86 -15.04 -38.53
CA PHE A 642 1.72 -14.99 -37.36
C PHE A 642 2.11 -16.41 -36.92
N THR A 643 3.41 -16.71 -36.90
CA THR A 643 3.95 -18.01 -36.48
C THR A 643 4.71 -17.84 -35.16
N PRO A 644 4.12 -18.26 -34.02
CA PRO A 644 4.77 -18.11 -32.72
C PRO A 644 6.09 -18.89 -32.64
N THR A 645 7.11 -18.28 -32.06
CA THR A 645 8.42 -18.91 -31.78
C THR A 645 8.76 -18.97 -30.30
N SER A 646 8.13 -18.12 -29.48
CA SER A 646 8.27 -18.09 -28.03
C SER A 646 6.97 -17.66 -27.38
N TYR A 647 6.72 -18.17 -26.18
CA TYR A 647 5.59 -17.81 -25.33
C TYR A 647 6.08 -17.44 -23.94
N GLU A 648 5.54 -16.34 -23.44
CA GLU A 648 5.89 -15.83 -22.12
C GLU A 648 4.65 -15.48 -21.31
N VAL A 649 4.76 -15.72 -20.00
CA VAL A 649 3.84 -15.21 -18.99
C VAL A 649 4.64 -14.45 -17.95
N TRP A 650 4.26 -13.19 -17.76
CA TRP A 650 4.82 -12.31 -16.76
C TRP A 650 3.81 -12.11 -15.63
N ILE A 651 4.26 -12.27 -14.39
CA ILE A 651 3.45 -11.98 -13.20
C ILE A 651 4.23 -10.97 -12.37
N GLY A 652 3.68 -9.78 -12.21
CA GLY A 652 4.27 -8.74 -11.36
C GLY A 652 3.56 -8.64 -10.02
N ALA A 653 4.31 -8.60 -8.94
CA ALA A 653 3.83 -8.26 -7.60
C ALA A 653 4.52 -7.03 -7.03
N VAL A 654 3.90 -6.43 -6.02
CA VAL A 654 4.45 -5.33 -5.23
C VAL A 654 4.40 -5.69 -3.74
N ASP A 655 5.38 -5.22 -2.98
CA ASP A 655 5.38 -5.30 -1.52
C ASP A 655 5.01 -3.98 -0.83
N ASN A 656 4.95 -4.00 0.49
CA ASN A 656 4.66 -2.83 1.34
C ASN A 656 5.69 -1.69 1.26
N LEU A 657 6.85 -1.89 0.61
CA LEU A 657 7.86 -0.85 0.37
C LEU A 657 7.78 -0.29 -1.05
N GLY A 658 6.84 -0.76 -1.87
CA GLY A 658 6.70 -0.39 -3.27
C GLY A 658 7.73 -1.05 -4.20
N ARG A 659 8.47 -2.07 -3.74
CA ARG A 659 9.37 -2.86 -4.57
C ARG A 659 8.56 -3.81 -5.44
N ARG A 660 8.93 -3.94 -6.71
CA ARG A 660 8.25 -4.81 -7.67
C ARG A 660 9.05 -6.08 -7.91
N PHE A 661 8.35 -7.20 -7.95
CA PHE A 661 8.90 -8.52 -8.17
C PHE A 661 8.20 -9.16 -9.35
N TYR A 662 8.95 -9.46 -10.42
CA TYR A 662 8.40 -10.05 -11.62
C TYR A 662 8.88 -11.49 -11.81
N THR A 663 7.94 -12.38 -12.09
CA THR A 663 8.23 -13.74 -12.56
C THR A 663 8.01 -13.75 -14.06
N GLN A 664 9.04 -14.07 -14.84
CA GLN A 664 8.93 -14.40 -16.26
C GLN A 664 8.93 -15.91 -16.41
N MET A 665 7.88 -16.50 -16.98
CA MET A 665 7.86 -17.89 -17.40
C MET A 665 7.99 -17.93 -18.92
N VAL A 666 9.04 -18.56 -19.44
CA VAL A 666 9.36 -18.58 -20.86
C VAL A 666 9.51 -20.01 -21.40
N GLY A 667 9.05 -20.22 -22.63
CA GLY A 667 9.23 -21.48 -23.36
C GLY A 667 9.13 -21.28 -24.87
N SER A 668 9.82 -22.14 -25.61
CA SER A 668 9.73 -22.18 -27.07
C SER A 668 8.43 -22.87 -27.52
N SER A 669 7.98 -22.51 -28.73
CA SER A 669 6.85 -23.13 -29.43
C SER A 669 7.02 -24.62 -29.68
#